data_AF-A0A7J7Q554-F1
#
_entry.id   AF-A0A7J7Q554-F1
#
_cell.length_a   1.000
_cell.length_b   1.000
_cell.length_c   1.000
_cell.angle_alpha   90.00
_cell.angle_beta   90.00
_cell.angle_gamma   90.00
#
_symmetry.space_group_name_H-M   'P 1'
#
loop_
_entity.id
_entity.type
_entity.pdbx_description
1 polymer ?
#
loop_
_entity_poly.entity_id
_entity_poly.type
_entity_poly.pdbx_seq_one_letter_code
_entity_poly.pdbx_strand_id
1 'polypeptide(L)'
;MQSLQWVYGLSNVPCNIVNISDDHNDRVVYAAAHTAVIYDKRTRKQTFLQGHCSAITCLAASEDRSLLVSADAGKNSLLVFWDAASGQPVHTLQRPHAAGVTAIALSPDASQMATLSAVDSSSGVQEVLSGSAQHTLDAAGCLPCMQLSLWDLRPLTASSGSSSLQPSATTPIPAGDVQSRVCYNPGDPSELLTNGKRRAYFWRSQLPGSSLISYYSPPLRAGDFHQEVGDFLASVFVPGTTQALTSTADGDVVVWDEQGMSAQMGTRASDRRALKVMRLHGAAIHHLSCIGGCVVTGAADGLVRFFDSMLRMCAWFEELDAGPVGCVSFATKGQQRPQAAMQMHRLAAPNFMVSTLTGKLLSVSSESFNSSDPDNPTGAEVLLAAPASSITDVAAHPLRPELLLLDADSGQLLRWDMASRQCVAQRQLGQDVKAARLAVARDGAFVVVGCAGGQLLVLKGDTLEQVVALKNTRQPIARVSVSSSGRHIAAADGAGQVLLYGFLPYKGTFLKWDLVGKFRAHQKEVIRLHFGEAPSGQTRLFSLGADRRLLEYNLAAADAANAGLRALAVLDVVAPGGAGTPCSMCFAPPMPYYSHASMDTLLLVADDAFKVKAYNPDAKAASATYLGPTFGGPITKLLPFRSVTDGGAWLAYSTAEQLVGLIAWPLDGDPQHSMGVIAHPGEVRGLALSFDGRKLLTLGEHGILNVWDVNTAALGPQPSRQASFGSSSAAAAQSRWSHLLGDPALLEELRDCFCYAQLLAQPQDTAGAYDITGRVPISLLPDLMRAAGYYPSNADIDSLMAHVAFLAAMVPDDEAAISSSGGTNSSRPGAASDEVAVAAAAGPDGGGSRTGSAGSSRLKQADVAATAGQVQQQQQQQEQKGWQIAMPAAIDFDTFLCLFVNHRPVTEVSLQQIEQAFSTLGAGTAAGVMSSQRLLELLQQGGEAMSQEELLQVLQALTGAEQPEDAIPEYVDARTFTAEVLGFAG
;
A
#
# COMPACT_ATOMS: atom_id res chain seq x y z
N MET A 1 8.76 -6.62 -9.48
CA MET A 1 8.89 -7.49 -8.28
C MET A 1 8.63 -8.92 -8.69
N GLN A 2 9.53 -9.85 -8.37
CA GLN A 2 9.37 -11.23 -8.84
C GLN A 2 8.81 -12.15 -7.74
N SER A 3 9.13 -11.90 -6.47
CA SER A 3 8.69 -12.76 -5.37
C SER A 3 8.68 -12.05 -4.02
N LEU A 4 7.64 -12.31 -3.23
CA LEU A 4 7.65 -12.10 -1.79
C LEU A 4 8.74 -13.01 -1.19
N GLN A 5 9.62 -12.45 -0.37
CA GLN A 5 10.77 -13.18 0.19
C GLN A 5 10.60 -13.51 1.67
N TRP A 6 9.97 -12.61 2.43
CA TRP A 6 9.70 -12.80 3.84
C TRP A 6 8.49 -12.02 4.30
N VAL A 7 7.74 -12.58 5.25
CA VAL A 7 6.64 -11.92 5.95
C VAL A 7 6.92 -11.94 7.44
N TYR A 8 6.89 -10.76 8.05
CA TYR A 8 6.94 -10.59 9.49
C TYR A 8 5.55 -10.25 10.01
N GLY A 9 5.13 -10.95 11.06
CA GLY A 9 3.82 -10.78 11.67
C GLY A 9 2.89 -11.96 11.42
N LEU A 10 1.86 -12.02 12.24
CA LEU A 10 0.85 -13.07 12.25
C LEU A 10 -0.51 -12.38 12.41
N SER A 11 -1.48 -12.74 11.57
CA SER A 11 -2.84 -12.24 11.72
C SER A 11 -3.46 -12.75 13.02
N ASN A 12 -4.10 -11.85 13.75
CA ASN A 12 -4.90 -12.20 14.91
C ASN A 12 -6.31 -12.63 14.46
N VAL A 13 -6.39 -13.78 13.80
CA VAL A 13 -7.65 -14.37 13.36
C VAL A 13 -7.97 -15.68 14.10
N PRO A 14 -9.25 -16.04 14.23
CA PRO A 14 -9.63 -17.28 14.87
C PRO A 14 -9.05 -18.48 14.08
N CYS A 15 -8.34 -19.41 14.75
CA CYS A 15 -7.60 -20.50 14.09
C CYS A 15 -6.54 -20.00 13.08
N ASN A 16 -5.71 -19.05 13.50
CA ASN A 16 -4.63 -18.50 12.67
C ASN A 16 -3.47 -19.46 12.37
N ILE A 17 -3.40 -20.63 13.02
CA ILE A 17 -2.32 -21.60 12.85
C ILE A 17 -2.82 -23.03 12.62
N VAL A 18 -2.13 -23.74 11.75
CA VAL A 18 -2.31 -25.18 11.52
C VAL A 18 -0.94 -25.84 11.52
N ASN A 19 -0.72 -26.78 12.44
CA ASN A 19 0.47 -27.61 12.44
C ASN A 19 0.28 -28.77 11.43
N ILE A 20 1.08 -28.75 10.36
CA ILE A 20 1.09 -29.75 9.29
C ILE A 20 2.34 -30.64 9.34
N SER A 21 2.98 -30.72 10.51
CA SER A 21 4.21 -31.49 10.66
C SER A 21 3.92 -32.99 10.53
N ASP A 22 4.65 -33.63 9.62
CA ASP A 22 4.66 -35.07 9.36
C ASP A 22 5.97 -35.71 9.91
N ASP A 23 6.21 -37.00 9.64
CA ASP A 23 7.42 -37.68 10.12
C ASP A 23 8.73 -37.17 9.50
N HIS A 24 8.67 -36.57 8.32
CA HIS A 24 9.80 -36.13 7.50
C HIS A 24 9.93 -34.60 7.42
N ASN A 25 8.85 -33.85 7.61
CA ASN A 25 8.72 -32.42 7.46
C ASN A 25 8.15 -31.81 8.74
N ASP A 26 8.85 -30.82 9.29
CA ASP A 26 8.37 -30.06 10.44
C ASP A 26 7.90 -28.68 9.95
N ARG A 27 6.60 -28.59 9.65
CA ARG A 27 5.98 -27.46 8.94
C ARG A 27 4.75 -26.94 9.66
N VAL A 28 4.55 -25.63 9.60
CA VAL A 28 3.37 -24.94 10.15
C VAL A 28 2.82 -23.96 9.14
N VAL A 29 1.50 -23.89 9.06
CA VAL A 29 0.79 -22.91 8.25
C VAL A 29 0.21 -21.85 9.14
N TYR A 30 0.35 -20.59 8.75
CA TYR A 30 -0.27 -19.49 9.46
C TYR A 30 -0.74 -18.39 8.52
N ALA A 31 -1.74 -17.62 8.95
CA ALA A 31 -2.27 -16.51 8.16
C ALA A 31 -1.50 -15.21 8.45
N ALA A 32 -1.06 -14.51 7.42
CA ALA A 32 -0.46 -13.18 7.53
C ALA A 32 -1.10 -12.22 6.52
N ALA A 33 -1.99 -11.38 7.02
CA ALA A 33 -2.85 -10.47 6.26
C ALA A 33 -3.65 -11.26 5.20
N HIS A 34 -3.34 -11.06 3.93
CA HIS A 34 -3.98 -11.71 2.77
C HIS A 34 -3.19 -12.94 2.26
N THR A 35 -2.06 -13.29 2.88
CA THR A 35 -1.23 -14.42 2.43
C THR A 35 -1.17 -15.49 3.52
N ALA A 36 -1.40 -16.76 3.16
CA ALA A 36 -1.10 -17.87 4.06
C ALA A 36 0.36 -18.29 3.86
N VAL A 37 1.07 -18.55 4.95
CA VAL A 37 2.51 -18.83 4.94
C VAL A 37 2.75 -20.23 5.50
N ILE A 38 3.41 -21.08 4.73
CA ILE A 38 3.95 -22.35 5.21
C ILE A 38 5.38 -22.11 5.66
N TYR A 39 5.66 -22.31 6.94
CA TYR A 39 6.98 -22.19 7.52
C TYR A 39 7.57 -23.57 7.81
N ASP A 40 8.69 -23.88 7.17
CA ASP A 40 9.49 -25.07 7.46
C ASP A 40 10.51 -24.75 8.54
N LYS A 41 10.36 -25.40 9.71
CA LYS A 41 11.23 -25.17 10.88
C LYS A 41 12.66 -25.62 10.63
N ARG A 42 12.84 -26.74 9.92
CA ARG A 42 14.15 -27.35 9.69
C ARG A 42 14.98 -26.50 8.73
N THR A 43 14.36 -25.98 7.68
CA THR A 43 15.06 -25.14 6.69
C THR A 43 14.99 -23.64 6.99
N ARG A 44 14.14 -23.22 7.94
CA ARG A 44 13.84 -21.82 8.30
C ARG A 44 13.43 -20.97 7.09
N LYS A 45 12.68 -21.58 6.17
CA LYS A 45 12.15 -20.98 4.94
C LYS A 45 10.63 -20.81 5.02
N GLN A 46 10.15 -19.76 4.38
CA GLN A 46 8.73 -19.49 4.18
C GLN A 46 8.34 -19.78 2.73
N THR A 47 7.23 -20.47 2.55
CA THR A 47 6.55 -20.65 1.25
C THR A 47 5.23 -19.90 1.32
N PHE A 48 4.95 -19.05 0.32
CA PHE A 48 3.81 -18.14 0.32
C PHE A 48 2.67 -18.68 -0.54
N LEU A 49 1.48 -18.78 0.04
CA LEU A 49 0.23 -19.14 -0.63
C LEU A 49 -0.52 -17.84 -0.98
N GLN A 50 -0.19 -17.26 -2.13
CA GLN A 50 -0.74 -15.98 -2.59
C GLN A 50 -1.95 -16.17 -3.51
N GLY A 51 -2.96 -15.32 -3.36
CA GLY A 51 -4.15 -15.33 -4.22
C GLY A 51 -5.31 -14.51 -3.68
N HIS A 52 -5.45 -14.42 -2.35
CA HIS A 52 -6.48 -13.59 -1.72
C HIS A 52 -6.19 -12.10 -1.92
N CYS A 53 -7.23 -11.33 -2.20
CA CYS A 53 -7.15 -9.86 -2.29
C CYS A 53 -7.53 -9.19 -0.95
N SER A 54 -8.23 -9.90 -0.07
CA SER A 54 -8.64 -9.40 1.24
C SER A 54 -7.97 -10.18 2.37
N ALA A 55 -8.07 -9.70 3.61
CA ALA A 55 -7.47 -10.36 4.76
C ALA A 55 -8.07 -11.77 4.95
N ILE A 56 -7.21 -12.77 5.12
CA ILE A 56 -7.61 -14.14 5.42
C ILE A 56 -8.24 -14.16 6.81
N THR A 57 -9.49 -14.58 6.90
CA THR A 57 -10.28 -14.63 8.13
C THR A 57 -10.21 -15.97 8.83
N CYS A 58 -9.98 -17.04 8.08
CA CYS A 58 -9.97 -18.39 8.62
C CYS A 58 -9.09 -19.35 7.81
N LEU A 59 -8.51 -20.31 8.53
CA LEU A 59 -7.76 -21.43 7.99
C LEU A 59 -8.36 -22.73 8.51
N ALA A 60 -8.48 -23.73 7.63
CA ALA A 60 -8.86 -25.08 7.98
C ALA A 60 -7.94 -26.08 7.28
N ALA A 61 -7.82 -27.27 7.86
CA ALA A 61 -7.02 -28.35 7.30
C ALA A 61 -7.75 -29.67 7.50
N SER A 62 -7.60 -30.57 6.53
CA SER A 62 -8.08 -31.95 6.64
C SER A 62 -7.39 -32.68 7.80
N GLU A 63 -7.97 -33.80 8.25
CA GLU A 63 -7.38 -34.60 9.35
C GLU A 63 -6.02 -35.20 8.95
N ASP A 64 -5.87 -35.58 7.67
CA ASP A 64 -4.61 -36.07 7.09
C ASP A 64 -3.60 -34.95 6.76
N ARG A 65 -3.98 -33.67 6.93
CA ARG A 65 -3.17 -32.47 6.65
C ARG A 65 -2.68 -32.33 5.21
N SER A 66 -3.23 -33.10 4.27
CA SER A 66 -2.87 -33.00 2.85
C SER A 66 -3.53 -31.79 2.18
N LEU A 67 -4.75 -31.45 2.60
CA LEU A 67 -5.56 -30.36 2.06
C LEU A 67 -5.65 -29.21 3.07
N LEU A 68 -5.34 -28.01 2.60
CA LEU A 68 -5.52 -26.76 3.34
C LEU A 68 -6.57 -25.90 2.67
N VAL A 69 -7.37 -25.21 3.47
CA VAL A 69 -8.39 -24.28 2.97
C VAL A 69 -8.19 -22.94 3.65
N SER A 70 -8.10 -21.89 2.84
CA SER A 70 -8.08 -20.51 3.30
C SER A 70 -9.25 -19.75 2.71
N ALA A 71 -9.83 -18.83 3.48
CA ALA A 71 -10.80 -17.89 2.98
C ALA A 71 -10.60 -16.50 3.55
N ASP A 72 -11.07 -15.50 2.81
CA ASP A 72 -11.03 -14.10 3.16
C ASP A 72 -12.45 -13.52 3.34
N ALA A 73 -12.52 -12.28 3.83
CA ALA A 73 -13.75 -11.50 3.87
C ALA A 73 -13.59 -10.21 3.06
N GLY A 74 -14.58 -9.89 2.23
CA GLY A 74 -14.56 -8.72 1.36
C GLY A 74 -15.40 -8.91 0.10
N LYS A 75 -15.60 -7.81 -0.63
CA LYS A 75 -16.41 -7.76 -1.86
C LYS A 75 -15.94 -8.74 -2.94
N ASN A 76 -14.63 -8.96 -3.01
CA ASN A 76 -13.99 -9.90 -3.94
C ASN A 76 -13.44 -11.12 -3.20
N SER A 77 -14.25 -11.69 -2.31
CA SER A 77 -13.80 -12.81 -1.48
C SER A 77 -13.48 -14.07 -2.30
N LEU A 78 -12.43 -14.75 -1.90
CA LEU A 78 -11.93 -16.01 -2.42
C LEU A 78 -11.90 -17.06 -1.32
N LEU A 79 -12.22 -18.30 -1.69
CA LEU A 79 -11.93 -19.50 -0.91
C LEU A 79 -11.01 -20.38 -1.74
N VAL A 80 -9.82 -20.66 -1.24
CA VAL A 80 -8.78 -21.38 -1.97
C VAL A 80 -8.43 -22.68 -1.24
N PHE A 81 -8.41 -23.76 -2.02
CA PHE A 81 -7.94 -25.08 -1.61
C PHE A 81 -6.48 -25.23 -2.04
N TRP A 82 -5.60 -25.59 -1.11
CA TRP A 82 -4.17 -25.75 -1.34
C TRP A 82 -3.74 -27.18 -1.04
N ASP A 83 -2.83 -27.69 -1.86
CA ASP A 83 -2.07 -28.88 -1.51
C ASP A 83 -0.95 -28.48 -0.54
N ALA A 84 -0.96 -29.08 0.66
CA ALA A 84 0.00 -28.76 1.72
C ALA A 84 1.45 -29.15 1.36
N ALA A 85 1.63 -30.15 0.49
CA ALA A 85 2.95 -30.64 0.12
C ALA A 85 3.65 -29.71 -0.87
N SER A 86 2.95 -29.34 -1.96
CA SER A 86 3.47 -28.47 -3.02
C SER A 86 3.26 -26.97 -2.78
N GLY A 87 2.28 -26.59 -1.96
CA GLY A 87 1.84 -25.21 -1.78
C GLY A 87 1.11 -24.63 -3.00
N GLN A 88 0.66 -25.46 -3.94
CA GLN A 88 -0.08 -25.02 -5.12
C GLN A 88 -1.59 -25.00 -4.87
N PRO A 89 -2.33 -24.06 -5.49
CA PRO A 89 -3.78 -24.04 -5.40
C PRO A 89 -4.37 -25.20 -6.21
N VAL A 90 -5.14 -26.07 -5.55
CA VAL A 90 -5.88 -27.17 -6.18
C VAL A 90 -7.17 -26.65 -6.81
N HIS A 91 -7.86 -25.76 -6.10
CA HIS A 91 -9.12 -25.19 -6.55
C HIS A 91 -9.35 -23.81 -5.94
N THR A 92 -9.96 -22.89 -6.69
CA THR A 92 -10.29 -21.53 -6.24
C THR A 92 -11.75 -21.24 -6.49
N LEU A 93 -12.49 -20.92 -5.43
CA LEU A 93 -13.88 -20.48 -5.49
C LEU A 93 -13.94 -18.96 -5.38
N GLN A 94 -14.52 -18.34 -6.41
CA GLN A 94 -14.74 -16.90 -6.45
C GLN A 94 -16.11 -16.57 -5.86
N ARG A 95 -16.14 -15.60 -4.93
CA ARG A 95 -17.35 -15.11 -4.24
C ARG A 95 -18.20 -16.26 -3.66
N PRO A 96 -17.66 -17.05 -2.71
CA PRO A 96 -18.44 -18.11 -2.04
C PRO A 96 -19.68 -17.56 -1.32
N HIS A 97 -19.60 -16.30 -0.84
CA HIS A 97 -20.69 -15.52 -0.25
C HIS A 97 -20.56 -14.06 -0.71
N ALA A 98 -21.64 -13.27 -0.63
CA ALA A 98 -21.65 -11.88 -1.09
C ALA A 98 -20.65 -10.97 -0.34
N ALA A 99 -20.54 -11.14 0.98
CA ALA A 99 -19.65 -10.38 1.86
C ALA A 99 -18.31 -11.10 2.16
N GLY A 100 -18.16 -12.33 1.67
CA GLY A 100 -17.05 -13.24 1.99
C GLY A 100 -17.29 -14.20 3.15
N VAL A 101 -16.23 -14.82 3.68
CA VAL A 101 -16.31 -15.93 4.65
C VAL A 101 -15.74 -15.51 6.00
N THR A 102 -16.42 -15.87 7.09
CA THR A 102 -15.96 -15.62 8.47
C THR A 102 -15.27 -16.82 9.08
N ALA A 103 -15.81 -18.02 8.86
CA ALA A 103 -15.27 -19.26 9.44
C ALA A 103 -15.54 -20.46 8.53
N ILE A 104 -14.62 -21.43 8.60
CA ILE A 104 -14.66 -22.69 7.85
C ILE A 104 -14.49 -23.84 8.84
N ALA A 105 -15.21 -24.95 8.62
CA ALA A 105 -14.92 -26.24 9.19
C ALA A 105 -14.96 -27.33 8.13
N LEU A 106 -14.04 -28.29 8.23
CA LEU A 106 -14.04 -29.51 7.43
C LEU A 106 -14.60 -30.66 8.27
N SER A 107 -15.31 -31.59 7.62
CA SER A 107 -15.66 -32.86 8.25
C SER A 107 -14.39 -33.70 8.48
N PRO A 108 -14.39 -34.62 9.47
CA PRO A 108 -13.22 -35.47 9.77
C PRO A 108 -12.72 -36.27 8.56
N ASP A 109 -13.65 -36.75 7.73
CA ASP A 109 -13.37 -37.51 6.51
C ASP A 109 -13.03 -36.61 5.29
N ALA A 110 -12.97 -35.29 5.47
CA ALA A 110 -12.77 -34.29 4.41
C ALA A 110 -13.76 -34.36 3.23
N SER A 111 -14.92 -35.02 3.42
CA SER A 111 -15.94 -35.15 2.37
C SER A 111 -16.89 -33.95 2.30
N GLN A 112 -17.04 -33.20 3.40
CA GLN A 112 -17.91 -32.04 3.51
C GLN A 112 -17.18 -30.84 4.12
N MET A 113 -17.68 -29.65 3.80
CA MET A 113 -17.22 -28.39 4.37
C MET A 113 -18.41 -27.52 4.77
N ALA A 114 -18.29 -26.84 5.89
CA ALA A 114 -19.22 -25.82 6.33
C ALA A 114 -18.54 -24.45 6.27
N THR A 115 -19.22 -23.46 5.68
CA THR A 115 -18.74 -22.07 5.62
C THR A 115 -19.79 -21.15 6.21
N LEU A 116 -19.33 -20.16 6.96
CA LEU A 116 -20.13 -19.10 7.53
C LEU A 116 -19.86 -17.78 6.77
N SER A 117 -20.91 -17.10 6.29
CA SER A 117 -20.77 -15.84 5.55
C SER A 117 -20.26 -14.70 6.46
N ALA A 118 -19.65 -13.67 5.89
CA ALA A 118 -19.46 -12.40 6.57
C ALA A 118 -20.73 -11.56 6.53
N VAL A 119 -20.77 -10.50 7.34
CA VAL A 119 -21.82 -9.48 7.32
C VAL A 119 -21.20 -8.21 6.75
N ASP A 120 -21.87 -7.59 5.77
CA ASP A 120 -21.36 -6.39 5.11
C ASP A 120 -21.22 -5.23 6.11
N SER A 121 -19.98 -4.83 6.38
CA SER A 121 -19.63 -3.71 7.25
C SER A 121 -20.05 -2.34 6.67
N SER A 122 -20.25 -2.25 5.36
CA SER A 122 -20.74 -1.04 4.67
C SER A 122 -22.19 -0.68 4.99
N SER A 123 -22.94 -1.56 5.65
CA SER A 123 -24.32 -1.31 6.06
C SER A 123 -24.46 -0.45 7.33
N GLY A 124 -23.37 -0.21 8.09
CA GLY A 124 -23.39 0.67 9.27
C GLY A 124 -24.23 0.16 10.46
N VAL A 125 -24.75 -1.07 10.43
CA VAL A 125 -25.74 -1.56 11.42
C VAL A 125 -25.10 -2.17 12.68
N GLN A 126 -23.81 -1.98 12.93
CA GLN A 126 -23.13 -2.69 14.02
C GLN A 126 -23.47 -2.16 15.43
N GLU A 127 -24.01 -0.94 15.56
CA GLU A 127 -24.38 -0.35 16.87
C GLU A 127 -25.89 -0.37 17.21
N VAL A 128 -26.78 -0.69 16.26
CA VAL A 128 -28.24 -0.50 16.48
C VAL A 128 -28.96 -1.72 17.06
N LEU A 129 -28.36 -2.92 17.04
CA LEU A 129 -29.04 -4.15 17.49
C LEU A 129 -29.08 -4.34 19.02
N SER A 130 -28.58 -3.38 19.81
CA SER A 130 -28.68 -3.38 21.27
C SER A 130 -29.94 -2.68 21.82
N GLY A 131 -30.72 -2.03 20.95
CA GLY A 131 -31.97 -1.36 21.30
C GLY A 131 -33.06 -1.66 20.27
N SER A 132 -34.28 -1.84 20.74
CA SER A 132 -35.48 -2.09 19.93
C SER A 132 -35.60 -1.12 18.72
N ALA A 133 -35.30 -1.59 17.52
CA ALA A 133 -35.62 -0.89 16.28
C ALA A 133 -36.01 -1.91 15.20
N GLN A 134 -37.31 -1.97 14.93
CA GLN A 134 -37.86 -2.56 13.71
C GLN A 134 -37.57 -1.61 12.53
N HIS A 135 -37.23 -2.21 11.40
CA HIS A 135 -37.21 -1.65 10.03
C HIS A 135 -35.99 -0.85 9.55
N THR A 136 -35.15 -1.53 8.78
CA THR A 136 -34.78 -1.08 7.43
C THR A 136 -34.41 -2.33 6.62
N LEU A 137 -35.25 -2.70 5.65
CA LEU A 137 -35.03 -3.81 4.74
C LEU A 137 -34.27 -3.29 3.51
N ASP A 138 -33.44 -4.13 2.90
CA ASP A 138 -32.89 -3.85 1.57
C ASP A 138 -34.01 -3.81 0.50
N ALA A 139 -33.67 -3.42 -0.73
CA ALA A 139 -34.61 -3.37 -1.87
C ALA A 139 -35.28 -4.73 -2.18
N ALA A 140 -34.82 -5.83 -1.55
CA ALA A 140 -35.35 -7.19 -1.65
C ALA A 140 -36.15 -7.64 -0.40
N GLY A 141 -36.33 -6.79 0.61
CA GLY A 141 -37.17 -7.10 1.77
C GLY A 141 -36.51 -8.04 2.80
N CYS A 142 -35.19 -8.22 2.79
CA CYS A 142 -34.46 -9.07 3.74
C CYS A 142 -33.57 -8.25 4.68
N LEU A 143 -33.41 -8.72 5.92
CA LEU A 143 -32.34 -8.25 6.81
C LEU A 143 -31.00 -8.80 6.29
N PRO A 144 -29.88 -8.07 6.43
CA PRO A 144 -28.54 -8.60 6.14
C PRO A 144 -28.21 -9.67 7.18
N CYS A 145 -28.66 -10.90 6.94
CA CYS A 145 -28.47 -12.03 7.83
C CYS A 145 -27.29 -12.87 7.36
N MET A 146 -26.44 -13.23 8.31
CA MET A 146 -25.35 -14.17 8.10
C MET A 146 -25.90 -15.52 7.60
N GLN A 147 -25.17 -16.22 6.73
CA GLN A 147 -25.59 -17.50 6.14
C GLN A 147 -24.62 -18.63 6.52
N LEU A 148 -25.16 -19.82 6.75
CA LEU A 148 -24.43 -21.08 6.87
C LEU A 148 -24.63 -21.87 5.57
N SER A 149 -23.53 -22.21 4.89
CA SER A 149 -23.54 -23.05 3.70
C SER A 149 -22.74 -24.33 3.91
N LEU A 150 -23.30 -25.45 3.45
CA LEU A 150 -22.65 -26.76 3.43
C LEU A 150 -22.24 -27.09 2.00
N TRP A 151 -21.06 -27.64 1.83
CA TRP A 151 -20.43 -27.95 0.55
C TRP A 151 -20.02 -29.41 0.52
N ASP A 152 -20.25 -30.07 -0.61
CA ASP A 152 -19.78 -31.42 -0.87
C ASP A 152 -18.44 -31.37 -1.60
N LEU A 153 -17.38 -31.86 -0.95
CA LEU A 153 -16.02 -31.84 -1.46
C LEU A 153 -15.65 -33.11 -2.25
N ARG A 154 -16.52 -34.13 -2.29
CA ARG A 154 -16.27 -35.36 -3.07
C ARG A 154 -15.88 -35.09 -4.54
N PRO A 155 -16.47 -34.11 -5.25
CA PRO A 155 -16.07 -33.80 -6.62
C PRO A 155 -14.61 -33.34 -6.79
N LEU A 156 -13.99 -32.75 -5.77
CA LEU A 156 -12.58 -32.34 -5.81
C LEU A 156 -11.62 -33.54 -5.82
N THR A 157 -12.05 -34.66 -5.23
CA THR A 157 -11.27 -35.90 -5.18
C THR A 157 -11.45 -36.78 -6.41
N ALA A 158 -12.44 -36.48 -7.26
CA ALA A 158 -12.73 -37.24 -8.47
C ALA A 158 -11.91 -36.68 -9.66
N SER A 159 -11.21 -37.54 -10.38
CA SER A 159 -10.32 -37.17 -11.51
C SER A 159 -11.03 -36.61 -12.76
N SER A 160 -12.32 -36.31 -12.69
CA SER A 160 -13.09 -35.70 -13.78
C SER A 160 -13.04 -34.18 -13.63
N GLY A 161 -12.17 -33.52 -14.39
CA GLY A 161 -12.08 -32.06 -14.43
C GLY A 161 -13.40 -31.41 -14.84
N SER A 162 -13.71 -30.27 -14.20
CA SER A 162 -14.83 -29.37 -14.50
C SER A 162 -16.22 -29.73 -13.95
N SER A 163 -16.35 -29.89 -12.62
CA SER A 163 -17.61 -29.54 -11.95
C SER A 163 -17.39 -28.32 -11.04
N SER A 164 -18.16 -27.25 -11.26
CA SER A 164 -18.17 -26.11 -10.36
C SER A 164 -18.72 -26.57 -9.00
N LEU A 165 -17.95 -26.42 -7.92
CA LEU A 165 -18.47 -26.63 -6.57
C LEU A 165 -19.58 -25.63 -6.29
N GLN A 166 -20.73 -26.14 -5.89
CA GLN A 166 -21.88 -25.37 -5.45
C GLN A 166 -22.25 -25.80 -4.04
N PRO A 167 -22.82 -24.90 -3.21
CA PRO A 167 -23.28 -25.28 -1.88
C PRO A 167 -24.43 -26.28 -2.01
N SER A 168 -24.34 -27.39 -1.28
CA SER A 168 -25.38 -28.41 -1.20
C SER A 168 -26.60 -27.92 -0.41
N ALA A 169 -26.37 -27.05 0.56
CA ALA A 169 -27.41 -26.42 1.37
C ALA A 169 -26.94 -25.04 1.84
N THR A 170 -27.81 -24.04 1.82
CA THR A 170 -27.56 -22.71 2.38
C THR A 170 -28.75 -22.30 3.23
N THR A 171 -28.51 -21.90 4.47
CA THR A 171 -29.55 -21.47 5.42
C THR A 171 -29.12 -20.19 6.13
N PRO A 172 -30.01 -19.19 6.29
CA PRO A 172 -29.70 -18.00 7.07
C PRO A 172 -29.61 -18.33 8.57
N ILE A 173 -28.72 -17.66 9.28
CA ILE A 173 -28.61 -17.76 10.73
C ILE A 173 -29.87 -17.12 11.36
N PRO A 174 -30.59 -17.84 12.24
CA PRO A 174 -31.78 -17.33 12.90
C PRO A 174 -31.50 -16.07 13.72
N ALA A 175 -32.54 -15.24 13.86
CA ALA A 175 -32.51 -14.01 14.67
C ALA A 175 -31.43 -12.96 14.29
N GLY A 176 -30.72 -13.14 13.16
CA GLY A 176 -29.67 -12.21 12.73
C GLY A 176 -28.41 -12.25 13.60
N ASP A 177 -28.22 -13.30 14.40
CA ASP A 177 -27.07 -13.41 15.31
C ASP A 177 -25.77 -13.66 14.53
N VAL A 178 -24.75 -12.83 14.78
CA VAL A 178 -23.43 -13.00 14.16
C VAL A 178 -22.67 -14.15 14.84
N GLN A 179 -22.40 -15.21 14.08
CA GLN A 179 -21.60 -16.35 14.49
C GLN A 179 -20.12 -16.13 14.10
N SER A 180 -19.20 -16.65 14.90
CA SER A 180 -17.75 -16.48 14.72
C SER A 180 -17.00 -17.80 14.51
N ARG A 181 -17.61 -18.93 14.91
CA ARG A 181 -17.02 -20.27 14.82
C ARG A 181 -18.02 -21.27 14.29
N VAL A 182 -17.52 -22.27 13.59
CA VAL A 182 -18.24 -23.47 13.18
C VAL A 182 -17.35 -24.69 13.42
N CYS A 183 -17.92 -25.81 13.84
CA CYS A 183 -17.22 -27.10 13.93
C CYS A 183 -18.17 -28.27 13.68
N TYR A 184 -17.67 -29.32 13.03
CA TYR A 184 -18.36 -30.60 12.88
C TYR A 184 -18.23 -31.44 14.16
N ASN A 185 -19.23 -32.27 14.43
CA ASN A 185 -19.11 -33.33 15.42
C ASN A 185 -18.19 -34.45 14.87
N PRO A 186 -17.06 -34.77 15.53
CA PRO A 186 -16.14 -35.81 15.05
C PRO A 186 -16.75 -37.21 14.96
N GLY A 187 -17.78 -37.51 15.77
CA GLY A 187 -18.45 -38.81 15.77
C GLY A 187 -19.64 -38.90 14.80
N ASP A 188 -20.21 -37.76 14.42
CA ASP A 188 -21.36 -37.69 13.52
C ASP A 188 -21.26 -36.43 12.62
N PRO A 189 -20.77 -36.57 11.37
CA PRO A 189 -20.66 -35.45 10.44
C PRO A 189 -21.99 -34.79 10.05
N SER A 190 -23.14 -35.37 10.42
CA SER A 190 -24.45 -34.74 10.20
C SER A 190 -24.73 -33.60 11.18
N GLU A 191 -23.98 -33.53 12.27
CA GLU A 191 -24.11 -32.51 13.31
C GLU A 191 -23.02 -31.44 13.24
N LEU A 192 -23.45 -30.19 13.41
CA LEU A 192 -22.60 -29.01 13.40
C LEU A 192 -22.93 -28.12 14.58
N LEU A 193 -21.93 -27.38 15.04
CA LEU A 193 -22.09 -26.38 16.10
C LEU A 193 -21.56 -25.05 15.57
N THR A 194 -22.40 -24.02 15.63
CA THR A 194 -21.96 -22.64 15.41
C THR A 194 -22.07 -21.85 16.69
N ASN A 195 -21.15 -20.89 16.87
CA ASN A 195 -21.09 -20.09 18.07
C ASN A 195 -20.97 -18.60 17.76
N GLY A 196 -21.87 -17.80 18.31
CA GLY A 196 -21.81 -16.33 18.34
C GLY A 196 -21.61 -15.82 19.76
N LYS A 197 -21.55 -14.50 19.98
CA LYS A 197 -21.20 -13.94 21.30
C LYS A 197 -22.06 -14.43 22.47
N ARG A 198 -23.35 -14.69 22.26
CA ARG A 198 -24.29 -15.06 23.34
C ARG A 198 -25.08 -16.34 23.10
N ARG A 199 -24.97 -16.93 21.91
CA ARG A 199 -25.79 -18.08 21.50
C ARG A 199 -24.96 -19.10 20.74
N ALA A 200 -25.25 -20.36 21.01
CA ALA A 200 -24.73 -21.51 20.31
C ALA A 200 -25.88 -22.23 19.60
N TYR A 201 -25.70 -22.52 18.32
CA TYR A 201 -26.67 -23.26 17.52
C TYR A 201 -26.13 -24.65 17.21
N PHE A 202 -26.95 -25.66 17.47
CA PHE A 202 -26.72 -27.03 17.05
C PHE A 202 -27.52 -27.29 15.79
N TRP A 203 -26.82 -27.60 14.71
CA TRP A 203 -27.41 -27.87 13.41
C TRP A 203 -27.35 -29.37 13.14
N ARG A 204 -28.40 -29.89 12.51
CA ARG A 204 -28.45 -31.28 12.06
C ARG A 204 -28.96 -31.35 10.63
N SER A 205 -28.16 -31.96 9.76
CA SER A 205 -28.55 -32.32 8.40
C SER A 205 -29.39 -33.58 8.42
N GLN A 206 -30.58 -33.57 7.82
CA GLN A 206 -31.53 -34.69 7.93
C GLN A 206 -31.11 -35.91 7.10
N LEU A 207 -30.37 -35.72 6.01
CA LEU A 207 -29.85 -36.77 5.12
C LEU A 207 -28.56 -36.29 4.44
N PRO A 208 -27.54 -37.15 4.22
CA PRO A 208 -26.37 -36.80 3.41
C PRO A 208 -26.81 -36.36 2.01
N GLY A 209 -26.60 -35.08 1.66
CA GLY A 209 -27.00 -34.49 0.37
C GLY A 209 -28.41 -33.86 0.32
N SER A 210 -29.15 -33.82 1.43
CA SER A 210 -30.39 -33.02 1.51
C SER A 210 -30.08 -31.54 1.71
N SER A 211 -30.87 -30.67 1.09
CA SER A 211 -30.78 -29.21 1.25
C SER A 211 -31.38 -28.71 2.57
N LEU A 212 -32.04 -29.59 3.35
CA LEU A 212 -32.74 -29.24 4.58
C LEU A 212 -31.85 -29.42 5.82
N ILE A 213 -31.42 -28.28 6.38
CA ILE A 213 -30.71 -28.20 7.66
C ILE A 213 -31.69 -27.74 8.73
N SER A 214 -31.78 -28.50 9.83
CA SER A 214 -32.54 -28.11 11.02
C SER A 214 -31.62 -27.58 12.10
N TYR A 215 -32.10 -26.67 12.95
CA TYR A 215 -31.30 -26.11 14.04
C TYR A 215 -32.05 -26.14 15.37
N TYR A 216 -31.29 -26.13 16.46
CA TYR A 216 -31.76 -25.92 17.81
C TYR A 216 -30.78 -25.03 18.58
N SER A 217 -31.30 -24.01 19.28
CA SER A 217 -30.51 -23.15 20.17
C SER A 217 -31.01 -23.35 21.60
N PRO A 218 -30.21 -23.95 22.50
CA PRO A 218 -30.60 -24.09 23.89
C PRO A 218 -30.71 -22.70 24.56
N PRO A 219 -31.74 -22.45 25.40
CA PRO A 219 -31.81 -21.23 26.19
C PRO A 219 -30.77 -21.26 27.30
N LEU A 220 -30.11 -20.12 27.54
CA LEU A 220 -29.18 -19.91 28.66
C LEU A 220 -29.69 -18.74 29.50
N ARG A 221 -30.04 -18.97 30.77
CA ARG A 221 -30.47 -17.91 31.70
C ARG A 221 -29.49 -17.81 32.85
N ALA A 222 -29.05 -16.59 33.18
CA ALA A 222 -28.11 -16.36 34.29
C ALA A 222 -28.65 -16.87 35.65
N GLY A 223 -29.97 -16.82 35.84
CA GLY A 223 -30.63 -17.31 37.04
C GLY A 223 -30.53 -18.82 37.26
N ASP A 224 -30.30 -19.62 36.21
CA ASP A 224 -30.26 -21.09 36.32
C ASP A 224 -28.92 -21.58 36.91
N PHE A 225 -27.87 -20.76 36.83
CA PHE A 225 -26.51 -21.14 37.24
C PHE A 225 -25.91 -20.24 38.34
N HIS A 226 -26.66 -19.24 38.82
CA HIS A 226 -26.19 -18.23 39.79
C HIS A 226 -24.88 -17.54 39.39
N GLN A 227 -24.62 -17.44 38.09
CA GLN A 227 -23.41 -16.85 37.51
C GLN A 227 -23.78 -16.21 36.17
N GLU A 228 -23.27 -15.00 35.92
CA GLU A 228 -23.35 -14.39 34.60
C GLU A 228 -22.32 -15.05 33.68
N VAL A 229 -22.76 -15.39 32.46
CA VAL A 229 -21.92 -16.06 31.48
C VAL A 229 -21.51 -15.01 30.45
N GLY A 230 -20.22 -14.70 30.38
CA GLY A 230 -19.66 -13.78 29.41
C GLY A 230 -19.71 -14.28 27.97
N ASP A 231 -19.19 -13.45 27.06
CA ASP A 231 -19.28 -13.69 25.63
C ASP A 231 -18.56 -15.00 25.22
N PHE A 232 -19.19 -15.81 24.38
CA PHE A 232 -18.62 -17.04 23.88
C PHE A 232 -17.53 -16.80 22.83
N LEU A 233 -16.44 -17.57 22.89
CA LEU A 233 -15.25 -17.39 22.04
C LEU A 233 -14.95 -18.59 21.13
N ALA A 234 -14.94 -19.80 21.67
CA ALA A 234 -14.67 -21.03 20.92
C ALA A 234 -15.55 -22.18 21.39
N SER A 235 -15.91 -23.07 20.47
CA SER A 235 -16.75 -24.23 20.74
C SER A 235 -16.18 -25.49 20.10
N VAL A 236 -16.38 -26.64 20.76
CA VAL A 236 -15.93 -27.94 20.27
C VAL A 236 -16.84 -29.06 20.77
N PHE A 237 -16.99 -30.13 20.01
CA PHE A 237 -17.58 -31.38 20.48
C PHE A 237 -16.54 -32.25 21.22
N VAL A 238 -16.96 -32.96 22.25
CA VAL A 238 -16.09 -33.89 22.99
C VAL A 238 -16.21 -35.28 22.36
N PRO A 239 -15.15 -35.82 21.71
CA PRO A 239 -15.21 -37.09 21.01
C PRO A 239 -15.63 -38.26 21.93
N GLY A 240 -16.46 -39.16 21.41
CA GLY A 240 -16.92 -40.34 22.16
C GLY A 240 -17.99 -40.05 23.23
N THR A 241 -18.49 -38.81 23.30
CA THR A 241 -19.58 -38.40 24.21
C THR A 241 -20.66 -37.63 23.47
N THR A 242 -21.81 -37.45 24.10
CA THR A 242 -22.88 -36.55 23.65
C THR A 242 -22.61 -35.09 24.04
N GLN A 243 -21.45 -34.76 24.59
CA GLN A 243 -21.18 -33.43 25.14
C GLN A 243 -20.52 -32.48 24.12
N ALA A 244 -20.81 -31.19 24.27
CA ALA A 244 -20.13 -30.10 23.58
C ALA A 244 -19.75 -29.04 24.60
N LEU A 245 -18.69 -28.30 24.30
CA LEU A 245 -18.13 -27.29 25.19
C LEU A 245 -18.10 -25.96 24.45
N THR A 246 -18.48 -24.88 25.14
CA THR A 246 -18.30 -23.51 24.67
C THR A 246 -17.54 -22.71 25.72
N SER A 247 -16.43 -22.11 25.31
CA SER A 247 -15.58 -21.27 26.14
C SER A 247 -16.02 -19.80 26.14
N THR A 248 -15.73 -19.08 27.22
CA THR A 248 -16.13 -17.68 27.40
C THR A 248 -14.96 -16.71 27.57
N ALA A 249 -15.23 -15.42 27.33
CA ALA A 249 -14.31 -14.31 27.55
C ALA A 249 -13.94 -14.09 29.02
N ASP A 250 -14.76 -14.58 29.95
CA ASP A 250 -14.41 -14.50 31.36
C ASP A 250 -13.35 -15.54 31.72
N GLY A 251 -13.33 -16.70 31.07
CA GLY A 251 -12.52 -17.87 31.46
C GLY A 251 -13.33 -19.09 31.94
N ASP A 252 -14.62 -19.09 31.64
CA ASP A 252 -15.53 -20.20 31.93
C ASP A 252 -15.75 -21.08 30.71
N VAL A 253 -16.22 -22.30 30.94
CA VAL A 253 -16.69 -23.22 29.91
C VAL A 253 -18.11 -23.66 30.25
N VAL A 254 -19.01 -23.48 29.29
CA VAL A 254 -20.37 -23.99 29.30
C VAL A 254 -20.37 -25.41 28.72
N VAL A 255 -20.87 -26.36 29.50
CA VAL A 255 -21.02 -27.76 29.11
C VAL A 255 -22.44 -28.00 28.60
N TRP A 256 -22.56 -28.42 27.35
CA TRP A 256 -23.81 -28.78 26.70
C TRP A 256 -23.93 -30.30 26.60
N ASP A 257 -25.07 -30.85 26.96
CA ASP A 257 -25.35 -32.28 26.85
C ASP A 257 -26.78 -32.53 26.36
N GLU A 258 -27.03 -33.70 25.78
CA GLU A 258 -28.37 -34.09 25.32
C GLU A 258 -29.36 -34.18 26.49
N GLN A 259 -30.61 -33.75 26.26
CA GLN A 259 -31.64 -33.76 27.29
C GLN A 259 -32.09 -35.19 27.66
N GLY A 260 -31.95 -36.14 26.73
CA GLY A 260 -32.32 -37.54 26.93
C GLY A 260 -33.76 -37.69 27.41
N MET A 261 -33.97 -38.50 28.45
CA MET A 261 -35.29 -38.72 29.07
C MET A 261 -35.85 -37.47 29.78
N SER A 262 -35.06 -36.42 29.96
CA SER A 262 -35.46 -35.16 30.60
C SER A 262 -35.98 -34.12 29.61
N ALA A 263 -36.24 -34.51 28.35
CA ALA A 263 -36.76 -33.61 27.32
C ALA A 263 -38.08 -32.96 27.74
N GLN A 264 -38.15 -31.63 27.62
CA GLN A 264 -39.35 -30.86 27.92
C GLN A 264 -40.36 -30.93 26.77
N MET A 265 -41.63 -30.61 27.05
CA MET A 265 -42.68 -30.57 26.03
C MET A 265 -42.31 -29.56 24.92
N GLY A 266 -42.12 -30.05 23.69
CA GLY A 266 -41.70 -29.24 22.53
C GLY A 266 -40.21 -29.35 22.16
N THR A 267 -39.40 -30.06 22.94
CA THR A 267 -37.99 -30.36 22.64
C THR A 267 -37.78 -31.85 22.37
N ARG A 268 -36.75 -32.20 21.59
CA ARG A 268 -36.36 -33.58 21.29
C ARG A 268 -35.40 -34.10 22.35
N ALA A 269 -35.38 -35.42 22.55
CA ALA A 269 -34.39 -36.07 23.44
C ALA A 269 -32.94 -35.80 23.04
N SER A 270 -32.70 -35.59 21.73
CA SER A 270 -31.40 -35.26 21.17
C SER A 270 -31.11 -33.76 21.08
N ASP A 271 -32.03 -32.90 21.54
CA ASP A 271 -31.74 -31.49 21.72
C ASP A 271 -30.85 -31.33 22.96
N ARG A 272 -29.89 -30.39 22.90
CA ARG A 272 -28.93 -30.18 23.98
C ARG A 272 -29.42 -29.15 25.00
N ARG A 273 -28.94 -29.21 26.23
CA ARG A 273 -29.14 -28.17 27.26
C ARG A 273 -27.83 -27.84 27.94
N ALA A 274 -27.73 -26.63 28.49
CA ALA A 274 -26.62 -26.30 29.38
C ALA A 274 -26.73 -27.14 30.66
N LEU A 275 -25.72 -27.97 30.91
CA LEU A 275 -25.62 -28.82 32.08
C LEU A 275 -24.96 -28.08 33.24
N LYS A 276 -23.85 -27.39 32.94
CA LYS A 276 -23.06 -26.68 33.96
C LYS A 276 -22.17 -25.62 33.32
N VAL A 277 -21.84 -24.60 34.09
CA VAL A 277 -20.80 -23.61 33.79
C VAL A 277 -19.62 -23.85 34.74
N MET A 278 -18.40 -23.94 34.22
CA MET A 278 -17.20 -24.24 35.00
C MET A 278 -16.07 -23.26 34.70
N ARG A 279 -15.49 -22.68 35.76
CA ARG A 279 -14.30 -21.84 35.68
C ARG A 279 -13.06 -22.70 35.41
N LEU A 280 -12.39 -22.50 34.28
CA LEU A 280 -11.14 -23.22 33.95
C LEU A 280 -9.90 -22.30 33.93
N HIS A 281 -10.08 -21.01 33.60
CA HIS A 281 -9.00 -20.03 33.55
C HIS A 281 -9.37 -18.75 34.29
N GLY A 282 -8.36 -17.94 34.64
CA GLY A 282 -8.57 -16.61 35.22
C GLY A 282 -8.93 -15.53 34.19
N ALA A 283 -8.81 -15.84 32.90
CA ALA A 283 -8.97 -14.92 31.78
C ALA A 283 -9.63 -15.62 30.57
N ALA A 284 -9.94 -14.86 29.52
CA ALA A 284 -10.57 -15.31 28.29
C ALA A 284 -9.94 -16.57 27.69
N ILE A 285 -10.75 -17.58 27.38
CA ILE A 285 -10.30 -18.80 26.71
C ILE A 285 -10.52 -18.62 25.20
N HIS A 286 -9.46 -18.34 24.45
CA HIS A 286 -9.53 -18.10 23.00
C HIS A 286 -9.51 -19.38 22.17
N HIS A 287 -8.87 -20.43 22.71
CA HIS A 287 -8.71 -21.70 22.02
C HIS A 287 -9.31 -22.84 22.82
N LEU A 288 -10.07 -23.69 22.13
CA LEU A 288 -10.68 -24.90 22.68
C LEU A 288 -10.62 -26.00 21.62
N SER A 289 -9.99 -27.13 21.93
CA SER A 289 -9.88 -28.27 21.01
C SER A 289 -9.80 -29.60 21.77
N CYS A 290 -10.11 -30.71 21.09
CA CYS A 290 -10.03 -32.04 21.68
C CYS A 290 -8.93 -32.86 20.99
N ILE A 291 -8.04 -33.48 21.76
CA ILE A 291 -7.02 -34.40 21.23
C ILE A 291 -6.76 -35.57 22.17
N GLY A 292 -6.70 -36.79 21.63
CA GLY A 292 -6.41 -38.00 22.43
C GLY A 292 -7.36 -38.22 23.62
N GLY A 293 -8.61 -37.79 23.53
CA GLY A 293 -9.59 -37.85 24.62
C GLY A 293 -9.43 -36.76 25.69
N CYS A 294 -8.49 -35.82 25.51
CA CYS A 294 -8.31 -34.66 26.36
C CYS A 294 -8.90 -33.40 25.72
N VAL A 295 -9.43 -32.52 26.57
CA VAL A 295 -9.84 -31.16 26.19
C VAL A 295 -8.67 -30.22 26.47
N VAL A 296 -8.30 -29.43 25.47
CA VAL A 296 -7.19 -28.48 25.55
C VAL A 296 -7.73 -27.07 25.46
N THR A 297 -7.34 -26.24 26.43
CA THR A 297 -7.67 -24.82 26.48
C THR A 297 -6.41 -23.97 26.36
N GLY A 298 -6.49 -22.90 25.58
CA GLY A 298 -5.49 -21.84 25.53
C GLY A 298 -6.17 -20.51 25.84
N ALA A 299 -5.62 -19.77 26.81
CA ALA A 299 -6.26 -18.57 27.33
C ALA A 299 -5.35 -17.34 27.35
N ALA A 300 -5.97 -16.17 27.53
CA ALA A 300 -5.32 -14.88 27.55
C ALA A 300 -4.40 -14.67 28.76
N ASP A 301 -4.47 -15.54 29.78
CA ASP A 301 -3.52 -15.61 30.89
C ASP A 301 -2.14 -16.17 30.46
N GLY A 302 -2.01 -16.61 29.20
CA GLY A 302 -0.77 -17.18 28.66
C GLY A 302 -0.65 -18.69 28.88
N LEU A 303 -1.67 -19.32 29.45
CA LEU A 303 -1.62 -20.69 29.92
C LEU A 303 -2.25 -21.65 28.92
N VAL A 304 -1.61 -22.82 28.75
CA VAL A 304 -2.20 -23.96 28.03
C VAL A 304 -2.48 -25.08 29.03
N ARG A 305 -3.74 -25.50 29.13
CA ARG A 305 -4.18 -26.55 30.07
C ARG A 305 -4.81 -27.72 29.34
N PHE A 306 -4.57 -28.92 29.86
CA PHE A 306 -5.13 -30.19 29.39
C PHE A 306 -6.07 -30.73 30.46
N PHE A 307 -7.26 -31.13 30.04
CA PHE A 307 -8.29 -31.71 30.90
C PHE A 307 -8.74 -33.06 30.37
N ASP A 308 -9.19 -33.96 31.25
CA ASP A 308 -9.89 -35.18 30.84
C ASP A 308 -11.32 -34.88 30.33
N SER A 309 -12.04 -35.92 29.91
CA SER A 309 -13.44 -35.79 29.46
C SER A 309 -14.41 -35.35 30.55
N MET A 310 -14.00 -35.38 31.83
CA MET A 310 -14.77 -34.88 32.97
C MET A 310 -14.33 -33.46 33.39
N LEU A 311 -13.51 -32.78 32.57
CA LEU A 311 -12.92 -31.47 32.85
C LEU A 311 -12.04 -31.42 34.11
N ARG A 312 -11.37 -32.52 34.45
CA ARG A 312 -10.34 -32.54 35.50
C ARG A 312 -8.98 -32.26 34.88
N MET A 313 -8.21 -31.36 35.50
CA MET A 313 -6.92 -30.94 34.96
C MET A 313 -5.90 -32.10 35.02
N CYS A 314 -5.29 -32.39 33.87
CA CYS A 314 -4.30 -33.44 33.69
C CYS A 314 -2.87 -32.87 33.61
N ALA A 315 -2.69 -31.76 32.89
CA ALA A 315 -1.40 -31.09 32.71
C ALA A 315 -1.60 -29.59 32.42
N TRP A 316 -0.56 -28.80 32.66
CA TRP A 316 -0.58 -27.36 32.37
C TRP A 316 0.83 -26.87 32.00
N PHE A 317 0.88 -25.82 31.17
CA PHE A 317 2.09 -25.13 30.76
C PHE A 317 1.95 -23.65 31.14
N GLU A 318 2.76 -23.20 32.11
CA GLU A 318 2.67 -21.86 32.71
C GLU A 318 3.75 -20.88 32.23
N GLU A 319 4.97 -21.34 31.98
CA GLU A 319 6.14 -20.47 31.73
C GLU A 319 6.52 -20.37 30.25
N LEU A 320 5.53 -20.29 29.34
CA LEU A 320 5.81 -20.20 27.90
C LEU A 320 6.43 -18.85 27.47
N ASP A 321 6.42 -17.82 28.34
CA ASP A 321 6.80 -16.41 28.07
C ASP A 321 6.23 -15.83 26.74
N ALA A 322 5.07 -16.38 26.38
CA ALA A 322 4.45 -16.18 25.09
C ALA A 322 3.55 -14.92 25.09
N GLY A 323 3.01 -14.55 26.25
CA GLY A 323 1.88 -13.62 26.36
C GLY A 323 0.54 -14.32 26.12
N PRO A 324 -0.56 -13.56 25.89
CA PRO A 324 -1.90 -14.12 25.73
C PRO A 324 -1.99 -15.15 24.60
N VAL A 325 -2.45 -16.37 24.89
CA VAL A 325 -2.59 -17.44 23.90
C VAL A 325 -3.80 -17.18 23.01
N GLY A 326 -3.59 -17.22 21.69
CA GLY A 326 -4.64 -17.08 20.68
C GLY A 326 -5.15 -18.41 20.14
N CYS A 327 -4.25 -19.28 19.69
CA CYS A 327 -4.60 -20.59 19.12
C CYS A 327 -3.55 -21.65 19.44
N VAL A 328 -4.00 -22.90 19.57
CA VAL A 328 -3.13 -24.07 19.76
C VAL A 328 -3.38 -25.07 18.63
N SER A 329 -2.32 -25.59 18.01
CA SER A 329 -2.43 -26.57 16.92
C SER A 329 -1.48 -27.74 17.08
N PHE A 330 -1.99 -28.96 16.93
CA PHE A 330 -1.26 -30.19 17.21
C PHE A 330 -0.68 -30.81 15.94
N ALA A 331 0.53 -31.37 16.05
CA ALA A 331 1.17 -32.11 14.97
C ALA A 331 0.42 -33.40 14.66
N THR A 332 0.53 -33.88 13.42
CA THR A 332 0.01 -35.18 12.98
C THR A 332 0.81 -36.34 13.59
N LYS A 333 2.03 -36.08 14.08
CA LYS A 333 2.85 -37.06 14.78
C LYS A 333 2.09 -37.70 15.93
N GLY A 334 1.93 -39.02 15.84
CA GLY A 334 1.54 -39.85 16.95
C GLY A 334 0.03 -39.99 17.15
N GLN A 335 -0.63 -40.73 16.26
CA GLN A 335 -1.57 -41.74 16.76
C GLN A 335 -0.80 -42.84 17.53
N GLN A 336 -0.02 -42.47 18.56
CA GLN A 336 -0.07 -43.29 19.75
C GLN A 336 -1.40 -42.91 20.36
N ARG A 337 -2.44 -43.75 20.17
CA ARG A 337 -3.58 -43.75 21.08
C ARG A 337 -2.98 -43.63 22.48
N PRO A 338 -3.35 -42.65 23.32
CA PRO A 338 -3.03 -42.75 24.73
C PRO A 338 -3.68 -44.05 25.20
N GLN A 339 -2.90 -45.14 25.26
CA GLN A 339 -3.35 -46.40 25.80
C GLN A 339 -3.63 -46.10 27.27
N ALA A 340 -4.93 -46.14 27.58
CA ALA A 340 -5.55 -46.14 28.89
C ALA A 340 -4.56 -46.23 30.06
N ALA A 341 -4.12 -45.06 30.53
CA ALA A 341 -3.82 -44.70 31.92
C ALA A 341 -2.91 -43.45 31.92
N MET A 342 -3.48 -42.27 31.63
CA MET A 342 -2.89 -41.03 32.13
C MET A 342 -2.97 -41.08 33.66
N GLN A 343 -1.84 -41.37 34.32
CA GLN A 343 -1.70 -41.11 35.75
C GLN A 343 -1.50 -39.60 35.95
N MET A 344 -1.99 -39.04 37.07
CA MET A 344 -1.55 -37.71 37.51
C MET A 344 -0.03 -37.63 37.36
N HIS A 345 0.48 -36.61 36.66
CA HIS A 345 1.90 -36.36 36.39
C HIS A 345 2.56 -37.02 35.17
N ARG A 346 1.83 -37.61 34.21
CA ARG A 346 2.43 -38.02 32.92
C ARG A 346 1.57 -37.65 31.72
N LEU A 347 2.08 -36.76 30.86
CA LEU A 347 1.41 -36.30 29.64
C LEU A 347 1.87 -37.12 28.43
N ALA A 348 0.96 -37.81 27.78
CA ALA A 348 1.17 -38.43 26.47
C ALA A 348 0.36 -37.64 25.42
N ALA A 349 0.94 -36.55 24.93
CA ALA A 349 0.33 -35.68 23.92
C ALA A 349 1.33 -35.43 22.79
N PRO A 350 0.88 -35.22 21.54
CA PRO A 350 1.77 -34.84 20.45
C PRO A 350 2.31 -33.43 20.66
N ASN A 351 3.43 -33.11 20.02
CA ASN A 351 3.98 -31.76 20.04
C ASN A 351 2.99 -30.78 19.41
N PHE A 352 2.92 -29.59 19.97
CA PHE A 352 1.94 -28.59 19.57
C PHE A 352 2.57 -27.22 19.38
N MET A 353 1.81 -26.39 18.69
CA MET A 353 2.20 -25.05 18.29
C MET A 353 1.27 -24.08 18.97
N VAL A 354 1.81 -22.98 19.46
CA VAL A 354 1.06 -21.95 20.16
C VAL A 354 1.24 -20.64 19.42
N SER A 355 0.14 -20.04 18.98
CA SER A 355 0.13 -18.66 18.54
C SER A 355 -0.36 -17.76 19.66
N THR A 356 0.18 -16.55 19.70
CA THR A 356 -0.18 -15.55 20.70
C THR A 356 -0.95 -14.42 20.03
N LEU A 357 -1.79 -13.73 20.79
CA LEU A 357 -2.48 -12.53 20.30
C LEU A 357 -1.50 -11.39 19.98
N THR A 358 -0.29 -11.45 20.53
CA THR A 358 0.83 -10.53 20.26
C THR A 358 1.65 -10.90 19.02
N GLY A 359 1.29 -11.96 18.28
CA GLY A 359 1.95 -12.30 17.01
C GLY A 359 3.25 -13.12 17.12
N LYS A 360 3.49 -13.77 18.26
CA LYS A 360 4.53 -14.82 18.42
C LYS A 360 3.96 -16.20 18.07
N LEU A 361 4.80 -17.05 17.49
CA LEU A 361 4.57 -18.47 17.21
C LEU A 361 5.63 -19.31 17.93
N LEU A 362 5.17 -20.21 18.78
CA LEU A 362 6.01 -21.10 19.57
C LEU A 362 5.77 -22.56 19.19
N SER A 363 6.82 -23.36 19.23
CA SER A 363 6.77 -24.83 19.18
C SER A 363 7.00 -25.36 20.58
N VAL A 364 6.08 -26.17 21.09
CA VAL A 364 6.16 -26.74 22.43
C VAL A 364 6.26 -28.26 22.32
N SER A 365 7.32 -28.82 22.91
CA SER A 365 7.46 -30.26 23.06
C SER A 365 6.65 -30.74 24.25
N SER A 366 5.67 -31.63 24.02
CA SER A 366 4.83 -32.17 25.08
C SER A 366 5.60 -33.06 26.05
N GLU A 367 6.75 -33.60 25.63
CA GLU A 367 7.61 -34.44 26.47
C GLU A 367 8.32 -33.66 27.58
N SER A 368 8.51 -32.35 27.38
CA SER A 368 9.13 -31.46 28.39
C SER A 368 8.38 -31.44 29.72
N PHE A 369 7.07 -31.70 29.71
CA PHE A 369 6.30 -31.82 30.94
C PHE A 369 6.74 -33.04 31.79
N ASN A 370 7.22 -34.09 31.13
CA ASN A 370 7.66 -35.32 31.79
C ASN A 370 9.16 -35.30 32.13
N SER A 371 9.96 -34.50 31.44
CA SER A 371 11.42 -34.42 31.62
C SER A 371 11.82 -33.05 32.17
N SER A 372 12.45 -33.02 33.35
CA SER A 372 13.07 -31.81 33.89
C SER A 372 14.44 -31.59 33.23
N ASP A 373 14.43 -31.06 32.01
CA ASP A 373 15.64 -30.53 31.39
C ASP A 373 15.97 -29.16 32.02
N PRO A 374 17.11 -29.00 32.72
CA PRO A 374 17.47 -27.73 33.34
C PRO A 374 17.74 -26.60 32.33
N ASP A 375 18.09 -26.92 31.07
CA ASP A 375 18.42 -25.91 30.04
C ASP A 375 17.18 -25.44 29.26
N ASN A 376 16.10 -26.23 29.22
CA ASN A 376 14.83 -25.85 28.60
C ASN A 376 13.64 -26.46 29.38
N PRO A 377 13.28 -25.90 30.54
CA PRO A 377 12.30 -26.48 31.45
C PRO A 377 10.88 -26.57 30.86
N THR A 378 10.58 -25.79 29.82
CA THR A 378 9.25 -25.72 29.19
C THR A 378 9.19 -26.39 27.83
N GLY A 379 10.33 -26.80 27.26
CA GLY A 379 10.42 -27.36 25.91
C GLY A 379 9.89 -26.43 24.82
N ALA A 380 9.80 -25.12 25.08
CA ALA A 380 9.21 -24.13 24.19
C ALA A 380 10.30 -23.41 23.37
N GLU A 381 10.16 -23.44 22.04
CA GLU A 381 11.03 -22.72 21.11
C GLU A 381 10.22 -21.64 20.37
N VAL A 382 10.68 -20.38 20.42
CA VAL A 382 10.07 -19.29 19.64
C VAL A 382 10.54 -19.41 18.18
N LEU A 383 9.62 -19.74 17.29
CA LEU A 383 9.93 -19.95 15.87
C LEU A 383 9.83 -18.65 15.06
N LEU A 384 8.78 -17.89 15.32
CA LEU A 384 8.52 -16.59 14.70
C LEU A 384 8.06 -15.63 15.77
N ALA A 385 8.67 -14.47 15.81
CA ALA A 385 8.18 -13.33 16.55
C ALA A 385 8.06 -12.18 15.58
N ALA A 386 6.88 -11.54 15.54
CA ALA A 386 6.78 -10.23 14.93
C ALA A 386 7.81 -9.30 15.59
N PRO A 387 8.51 -8.45 14.83
CA PRO A 387 9.48 -7.54 15.41
C PRO A 387 8.80 -6.55 16.38
N ALA A 388 7.53 -6.23 16.17
CA ALA A 388 6.70 -5.39 17.03
C ALA A 388 5.22 -5.79 16.89
N SER A 389 4.38 -5.44 17.86
CA SER A 389 2.94 -5.76 17.82
C SER A 389 2.15 -4.83 16.90
N SER A 390 2.51 -3.54 16.87
CA SER A 390 1.83 -2.53 16.05
C SER A 390 2.84 -1.54 15.49
N ILE A 391 3.33 -1.80 14.28
CA ILE A 391 4.31 -0.93 13.65
C ILE A 391 3.60 0.32 13.09
N THR A 392 4.03 1.50 13.55
CA THR A 392 3.50 2.80 13.13
C THR A 392 4.19 3.33 11.88
N ASP A 393 5.52 3.23 11.84
CA ASP A 393 6.35 3.69 10.74
C ASP A 393 7.60 2.81 10.62
N VAL A 394 8.16 2.80 9.42
CA VAL A 394 9.34 2.00 9.07
C VAL A 394 10.32 2.83 8.25
N ALA A 395 11.61 2.72 8.59
CA ALA A 395 12.69 3.29 7.80
C ALA A 395 13.80 2.25 7.60
N ALA A 396 14.40 2.23 6.42
CA ALA A 396 15.58 1.41 6.17
C ALA A 396 16.84 2.18 6.55
N HIS A 397 17.84 1.47 7.06
CA HIS A 397 19.16 2.04 7.26
C HIS A 397 19.82 2.31 5.90
N PRO A 398 20.40 3.49 5.67
CA PRO A 398 20.87 3.90 4.33
C PRO A 398 22.16 3.19 3.87
N LEU A 399 22.88 2.53 4.78
CA LEU A 399 24.19 1.90 4.50
C LEU A 399 24.30 0.44 4.97
N ARG A 400 23.27 -0.10 5.64
CA ARG A 400 23.31 -1.44 6.27
C ARG A 400 22.02 -2.19 5.97
N PRO A 401 22.02 -3.54 5.97
CA PRO A 401 20.82 -4.35 5.83
C PRO A 401 19.96 -4.34 7.11
N GLU A 402 19.77 -3.17 7.71
CA GLU A 402 19.03 -2.98 8.95
C GLU A 402 17.77 -2.14 8.71
N LEU A 403 16.75 -2.38 9.52
CA LEU A 403 15.51 -1.61 9.58
C LEU A 403 15.36 -0.92 10.92
N LEU A 404 14.67 0.20 10.90
CA LEU A 404 14.18 0.89 12.08
C LEU A 404 12.66 0.78 12.10
N LEU A 405 12.13 0.22 13.17
CA LEU A 405 10.71 -0.06 13.37
C LEU A 405 10.23 0.68 14.60
N LEU A 406 9.14 1.43 14.46
CA LEU A 406 8.54 2.16 15.56
C LEU A 406 7.26 1.48 16.02
N ASP A 407 7.26 0.95 17.24
CA ASP A 407 6.13 0.23 17.82
C ASP A 407 5.21 1.17 18.60
N ALA A 408 3.94 1.22 18.21
CA ALA A 408 2.89 2.05 18.81
C ALA A 408 2.55 1.60 20.24
N ASP A 409 2.47 0.28 20.46
CA ASP A 409 1.88 -0.26 21.68
C ASP A 409 2.92 -0.26 22.81
N SER A 410 4.13 -0.75 22.51
CA SER A 410 5.23 -0.72 23.46
C SER A 410 5.85 0.67 23.57
N GLY A 411 5.69 1.54 22.57
CA GLY A 411 6.34 2.85 22.53
C GLY A 411 7.86 2.76 22.36
N GLN A 412 8.33 1.70 21.70
CA GLN A 412 9.75 1.42 21.48
C GLN A 412 10.17 1.66 20.03
N LEU A 413 11.40 2.12 19.87
CA LEU A 413 12.11 2.12 18.58
C LEU A 413 13.07 0.92 18.56
N LEU A 414 12.94 0.11 17.52
CA LEU A 414 13.70 -1.12 17.34
C LEU A 414 14.60 -0.99 16.12
N ARG A 415 15.85 -1.43 16.26
CA ARG A 415 16.79 -1.62 15.15
C ARG A 415 16.88 -3.11 14.87
N TRP A 416 16.42 -3.51 13.69
CA TRP A 416 16.23 -4.90 13.30
C TRP A 416 17.16 -5.26 12.15
N ASP A 417 17.92 -6.35 12.29
CA ASP A 417 18.78 -6.82 11.22
C ASP A 417 18.03 -7.78 10.30
N MET A 418 18.05 -7.49 8.99
CA MET A 418 17.27 -8.25 7.99
C MET A 418 17.85 -9.63 7.70
N ALA A 419 19.17 -9.80 7.83
CA ALA A 419 19.85 -11.03 7.49
C ALA A 419 19.73 -12.08 8.61
N SER A 420 20.02 -11.67 9.85
CA SER A 420 19.91 -12.50 11.04
C SER A 420 18.48 -12.63 11.57
N ARG A 421 17.59 -11.70 11.20
CA ARG A 421 16.19 -11.61 11.67
C ARG A 421 16.12 -11.48 13.18
N GLN A 422 16.96 -10.63 13.75
CA GLN A 422 17.04 -10.38 15.18
C GLN A 422 17.03 -8.88 15.49
N CYS A 423 16.55 -8.54 16.68
CA CYS A 423 16.63 -7.19 17.22
C CYS A 423 18.07 -6.90 17.66
N VAL A 424 18.70 -5.89 17.05
CA VAL A 424 20.07 -5.47 17.36
C VAL A 424 20.11 -4.47 18.51
N ALA A 425 19.15 -3.54 18.53
CA ALA A 425 19.04 -2.53 19.58
C ALA A 425 17.57 -2.11 19.75
N GLN A 426 17.19 -1.75 20.98
CA GLN A 426 15.86 -1.26 21.30
C GLN A 426 15.94 -0.07 22.25
N ARG A 427 14.99 0.88 22.09
CA ARG A 427 14.91 2.07 22.94
C ARG A 427 13.46 2.41 23.27
N GLN A 428 13.18 2.58 24.56
CA GLN A 428 11.90 3.11 25.03
C GLN A 428 11.82 4.63 24.79
N LEU A 429 10.79 5.08 24.07
CA LEU A 429 10.57 6.50 23.74
C LEU A 429 9.37 7.13 24.47
N GLY A 430 8.46 6.32 25.03
CA GLY A 430 7.30 6.78 25.82
C GLY A 430 5.96 6.54 25.10
N GLN A 431 4.86 7.13 25.60
CA GLN A 431 3.50 6.87 25.07
C GLN A 431 3.11 7.72 23.84
N ASP A 432 3.87 8.77 23.49
CA ASP A 432 3.56 9.70 22.38
C ASP A 432 3.91 9.15 20.97
N VAL A 433 4.14 7.83 20.88
CA VAL A 433 4.69 7.15 19.70
C VAL A 433 3.63 6.69 18.71
N LYS A 434 2.36 6.61 19.12
CA LYS A 434 1.26 6.03 18.31
C LYS A 434 1.06 6.65 16.93
N ALA A 435 1.40 7.93 16.74
CA ALA A 435 1.32 8.62 15.46
C ALA A 435 2.66 9.25 15.04
N ALA A 436 3.76 8.76 15.61
CA ALA A 436 5.07 9.31 15.36
C ALA A 436 5.60 8.95 13.98
N ARG A 437 6.55 9.74 13.46
CA ARG A 437 7.17 9.55 12.14
C ARG A 437 8.67 9.47 12.26
N LEU A 438 9.26 8.60 11.45
CA LEU A 438 10.69 8.34 11.42
C LEU A 438 11.35 9.01 10.21
N ALA A 439 12.56 9.53 10.43
CA ALA A 439 13.48 9.88 9.36
C ALA A 439 14.90 9.52 9.77
N VAL A 440 15.69 9.03 8.81
CA VAL A 440 17.07 8.60 9.06
C VAL A 440 18.00 9.52 8.27
N ALA A 441 19.08 9.97 8.90
CA ALA A 441 20.13 10.71 8.21
C ALA A 441 20.77 9.84 7.13
N ARG A 442 21.20 10.42 6.01
CA ARG A 442 21.77 9.68 4.86
C ARG A 442 23.01 8.83 5.21
N ASP A 443 23.79 9.29 6.18
CA ASP A 443 24.97 8.58 6.71
C ASP A 443 24.60 7.53 7.78
N GLY A 444 23.35 7.47 8.21
CA GLY A 444 22.88 6.62 9.31
C GLY A 444 23.34 7.11 10.70
N ALA A 445 23.99 8.28 10.82
CA ALA A 445 24.55 8.74 12.08
C ALA A 445 23.47 9.09 13.12
N PHE A 446 22.33 9.61 12.66
CA PHE A 446 21.21 9.99 13.51
C PHE A 446 19.87 9.50 12.96
N VAL A 447 18.97 9.22 13.88
CA VAL A 447 17.56 8.89 13.63
C VAL A 447 16.73 9.96 14.30
N VAL A 448 15.75 10.49 13.58
CA VAL A 448 14.85 11.52 14.07
C VAL A 448 13.45 10.93 14.19
N VAL A 449 12.83 11.13 15.36
CA VAL A 449 11.46 10.72 15.65
C VAL A 449 10.63 11.96 15.94
N GLY A 450 9.62 12.22 15.11
CA GLY A 450 8.63 13.26 15.38
C GLY A 450 7.44 12.66 16.12
N CYS A 451 7.17 13.07 17.36
CA CYS A 451 6.12 12.51 18.20
C CYS A 451 4.78 13.24 18.05
N ALA A 452 3.69 12.56 18.45
CA ALA A 452 2.34 13.12 18.44
C ALA A 452 2.17 14.31 19.42
N GLY A 453 2.98 14.37 20.48
CA GLY A 453 2.99 15.48 21.46
C GLY A 453 3.71 16.76 20.99
N GLY A 454 4.13 16.84 19.71
CA GLY A 454 4.87 17.98 19.15
C GLY A 454 6.36 18.01 19.49
N GLN A 455 6.87 16.91 20.04
CA GLN A 455 8.27 16.74 20.42
C GLN A 455 9.05 16.06 19.28
N LEU A 456 10.24 16.58 18.98
CA LEU A 456 11.19 16.02 18.03
C LEU A 456 12.37 15.43 18.80
N LEU A 457 12.59 14.13 18.66
CA LEU A 457 13.68 13.40 19.27
C LEU A 457 14.77 13.14 18.23
N VAL A 458 16.01 13.47 18.57
CA VAL A 458 17.18 13.10 17.77
C VAL A 458 17.96 12.05 18.54
N LEU A 459 18.13 10.90 17.93
CA LEU A 459 18.80 9.72 18.49
C LEU A 459 20.04 9.40 17.67
N LYS A 460 21.05 8.79 18.28
CA LYS A 460 22.17 8.19 17.54
C LYS A 460 21.69 6.97 16.77
N GLY A 461 22.11 6.78 15.53
CA GLY A 461 21.65 5.66 14.69
C GLY A 461 22.13 4.28 15.15
N ASP A 462 23.35 4.18 15.71
CA ASP A 462 23.90 2.90 16.16
C ASP A 462 23.33 2.43 17.50
N THR A 463 23.31 3.31 18.50
CA THR A 463 22.95 2.96 19.88
C THR A 463 21.52 3.33 20.25
N LEU A 464 20.82 4.11 19.42
CA LEU A 464 19.50 4.69 19.72
C LEU A 464 19.49 5.56 21.00
N GLU A 465 20.65 6.02 21.47
CA GLU A 465 20.74 6.96 22.58
C GLU A 465 20.20 8.33 22.17
N GLN A 466 19.42 8.93 23.05
CA GLN A 466 18.88 10.28 22.83
C GLN A 466 20.00 11.32 22.90
N VAL A 467 20.20 12.04 21.80
CA VAL A 467 21.11 13.19 21.71
C VAL A 467 20.41 14.44 22.20
N VAL A 468 19.21 14.72 21.68
CA VAL A 468 18.42 15.88 22.08
C VAL A 468 16.93 15.61 21.95
N ALA A 469 16.14 16.30 22.78
CA ALA A 469 14.69 16.39 22.69
C ALA A 469 14.29 17.86 22.52
N LEU A 470 13.61 18.19 21.43
CA LEU A 470 13.20 19.55 21.09
C LEU A 470 11.67 19.62 21.08
N LYS A 471 11.09 20.65 21.70
CA LYS A 471 9.63 20.84 21.74
C LYS A 471 9.29 22.27 21.36
N ASN A 472 9.05 22.49 20.07
CA ASN A 472 8.84 23.82 19.49
C ASN A 472 7.42 24.00 18.91
N THR A 473 6.60 22.95 18.90
CA THR A 473 5.16 22.99 18.59
C THR A 473 4.36 22.21 19.64
N ARG A 474 3.06 22.50 19.74
CA ARG A 474 2.09 21.73 20.55
C ARG A 474 1.25 20.78 19.68
N GLN A 475 1.35 20.91 18.37
CA GLN A 475 0.63 20.09 17.39
C GLN A 475 1.43 18.80 17.11
N PRO A 476 0.77 17.70 16.71
CA PRO A 476 1.46 16.48 16.32
C PRO A 476 2.37 16.72 15.13
N ILE A 477 3.57 16.13 15.16
CA ILE A 477 4.49 16.19 14.04
C ILE A 477 4.01 15.20 12.97
N ALA A 478 3.50 15.73 11.87
CA ALA A 478 2.93 14.95 10.77
C ALA A 478 3.99 14.42 9.81
N ARG A 479 5.10 15.13 9.60
CA ARG A 479 6.22 14.73 8.71
C ARG A 479 7.56 15.15 9.29
N VAL A 480 8.60 14.35 9.00
CA VAL A 480 9.99 14.65 9.35
C VAL A 480 10.87 14.32 8.15
N SER A 481 11.90 15.12 7.93
CA SER A 481 12.93 14.86 6.91
C SER A 481 14.29 15.32 7.42
N VAL A 482 15.35 14.64 6.98
CA VAL A 482 16.73 14.99 7.32
C VAL A 482 17.44 15.36 6.02
N SER A 483 18.22 16.45 6.06
CA SER A 483 19.04 16.85 4.92
C SER A 483 20.09 15.81 4.57
N SER A 484 20.43 15.72 3.29
CA SER A 484 21.51 14.88 2.76
C SER A 484 22.86 15.11 3.44
N SER A 485 23.14 16.34 3.86
CA SER A 485 24.36 16.73 4.59
C SER A 485 24.31 16.39 6.08
N GLY A 486 23.17 15.97 6.62
CA GLY A 486 22.97 15.67 8.04
C GLY A 486 22.98 16.90 8.97
N ARG A 487 23.09 18.12 8.44
CA ARG A 487 23.19 19.37 9.23
C ARG A 487 21.85 20.01 9.58
N HIS A 488 20.82 19.70 8.79
CA HIS A 488 19.48 20.24 8.94
C HIS A 488 18.45 19.13 9.10
N ILE A 489 17.44 19.40 9.94
CA ILE A 489 16.25 18.58 10.12
C ILE A 489 15.04 19.47 9.88
N ALA A 490 14.09 19.00 9.08
CA ALA A 490 12.82 19.68 8.87
C ALA A 490 11.69 18.83 9.45
N ALA A 491 10.72 19.49 10.08
CA ALA A 491 9.52 18.87 10.60
C ALA A 491 8.30 19.68 10.17
N ALA A 492 7.20 19.01 9.85
CA ALA A 492 5.92 19.66 9.60
C ALA A 492 4.90 19.20 10.64
N ASP A 493 4.15 20.14 11.20
CA ASP A 493 3.11 19.85 12.17
C ASP A 493 1.71 19.71 11.55
N GLY A 494 0.76 19.21 12.33
CA GLY A 494 -0.63 19.01 11.90
C GLY A 494 -1.39 20.30 11.57
N ALA A 495 -0.85 21.48 11.89
CA ALA A 495 -1.46 22.77 11.57
C ALA A 495 -0.90 23.41 10.28
N GLY A 496 -0.04 22.69 9.54
CA GLY A 496 0.57 23.19 8.30
C GLY A 496 1.81 24.07 8.52
N GLN A 497 2.40 24.06 9.73
CA GLN A 497 3.63 24.78 10.03
C GLN A 497 4.86 23.91 9.76
N VAL A 498 5.82 24.46 9.04
CA VAL A 498 7.13 23.84 8.79
C VAL A 498 8.16 24.46 9.74
N LEU A 499 8.89 23.60 10.45
CA LEU A 499 9.95 23.92 11.39
C LEU A 499 11.28 23.43 10.81
N LEU A 500 12.31 24.28 10.87
CA LEU A 500 13.67 23.95 10.49
C LEU A 500 14.57 23.98 11.72
N TYR A 501 15.32 22.91 11.91
CA TYR A 501 16.35 22.77 12.93
C TYR A 501 17.71 22.63 12.27
N GLY A 502 18.72 23.20 12.91
CA GLY A 502 20.09 23.23 12.41
C GLY A 502 21.07 22.83 13.50
N PHE A 503 22.21 22.29 13.10
CA PHE A 503 23.31 21.97 13.99
C PHE A 503 24.21 23.21 14.15
N LEU A 504 23.83 24.09 15.09
CA LEU A 504 24.38 25.44 15.24
C LEU A 504 25.48 25.53 16.31
N PRO A 505 26.44 26.44 16.19
CA PRO A 505 27.47 26.67 17.21
C PRO A 505 26.88 27.28 18.47
N TYR A 506 27.14 26.62 19.59
CA TYR A 506 26.76 26.98 20.95
C TYR A 506 28.02 27.30 21.77
N LYS A 507 28.05 28.49 22.39
CA LYS A 507 29.18 28.99 23.19
C LYS A 507 30.54 28.89 22.46
N GLY A 508 30.55 29.09 21.14
CA GLY A 508 31.76 29.25 20.32
C GLY A 508 32.53 27.98 19.96
N THR A 509 32.35 26.85 20.67
CA THR A 509 33.13 25.63 20.44
C THR A 509 32.32 24.35 20.27
N PHE A 510 31.07 24.29 20.76
CA PHE A 510 30.26 23.08 20.73
C PHE A 510 29.10 23.25 19.76
N LEU A 511 28.83 22.28 18.90
CA LEU A 511 27.63 22.30 18.06
C LEU A 511 26.46 21.68 18.82
N LYS A 512 25.27 22.28 18.69
CA LYS A 512 24.04 21.80 19.30
C LYS A 512 22.88 21.97 18.31
N TRP A 513 21.97 21.01 18.32
CA TRP A 513 20.69 21.15 17.64
C TRP A 513 19.84 22.23 18.29
N ASP A 514 19.41 23.20 17.49
CA ASP A 514 18.47 24.25 17.90
C ASP A 514 17.51 24.62 16.75
N LEU A 515 16.42 25.30 17.10
CA LEU A 515 15.45 25.80 16.12
C LEU A 515 16.03 26.97 15.34
N VAL A 516 16.12 26.81 14.02
CA VAL A 516 16.53 27.87 13.09
C VAL A 516 15.35 28.79 12.80
N GLY A 517 14.17 28.22 12.54
CA GLY A 517 12.99 28.99 12.25
C GLY A 517 11.73 28.16 12.05
N LYS A 518 10.59 28.86 12.02
CA LYS A 518 9.26 28.27 11.79
C LYS A 518 8.48 29.12 10.81
N PHE A 519 7.76 28.49 9.88
CA PHE A 519 7.00 29.16 8.84
C PHE A 519 5.65 28.45 8.66
N ARG A 520 4.54 29.19 8.69
CA ARG A 520 3.22 28.62 8.40
C ARG A 520 3.06 28.54 6.88
N ALA A 521 3.28 27.35 6.35
CA ALA A 521 3.41 27.11 4.92
C ALA A 521 2.08 26.81 4.26
N HIS A 522 1.26 25.99 4.91
CA HIS A 522 0.07 25.41 4.32
C HIS A 522 -1.18 25.71 5.17
N GLN A 523 -2.33 25.78 4.50
CA GLN A 523 -3.64 25.89 5.16
C GLN A 523 -4.25 24.52 5.52
N LYS A 524 -3.83 23.48 4.79
CA LYS A 524 -4.17 22.08 5.02
C LYS A 524 -2.94 21.30 5.46
N GLU A 525 -3.09 19.99 5.67
CA GLU A 525 -1.99 19.13 6.09
C GLU A 525 -0.82 19.12 5.08
N VAL A 526 0.39 18.97 5.61
CA VAL A 526 1.59 18.81 4.80
C VAL A 526 1.71 17.35 4.37
N ILE A 527 1.55 17.12 3.08
CA ILE A 527 1.58 15.80 2.48
C ILE A 527 3.01 15.27 2.44
N ARG A 528 3.98 16.07 1.96
CA ARG A 528 5.40 15.68 1.89
C ARG A 528 6.32 16.83 2.27
N LEU A 529 7.47 16.46 2.83
CA LEU A 529 8.56 17.34 3.21
C LEU A 529 9.85 16.67 2.75
N HIS A 530 10.63 17.33 1.90
CA HIS A 530 11.78 16.69 1.27
C HIS A 530 12.95 17.67 1.09
N PHE A 531 14.15 17.18 1.39
CA PHE A 531 15.40 17.90 1.11
C PHE A 531 15.98 17.45 -0.22
N GLY A 532 16.48 18.42 -0.99
CA GLY A 532 17.21 18.19 -2.23
C GLY A 532 18.56 18.90 -2.23
N GLU A 533 19.39 18.58 -3.21
CA GLU A 533 20.62 19.30 -3.49
C GLU A 533 20.53 19.90 -4.88
N ALA A 534 20.82 21.19 -5.01
CA ALA A 534 21.02 21.81 -6.31
C ALA A 534 22.27 21.23 -6.99
N PRO A 535 22.43 21.36 -8.32
CA PRO A 535 23.65 20.98 -9.02
C PRO A 535 24.90 21.70 -8.47
N SER A 536 24.71 22.87 -7.85
CA SER A 536 25.75 23.63 -7.13
C SER A 536 26.16 23.04 -5.77
N GLY A 537 25.49 21.97 -5.30
CA GLY A 537 25.67 21.37 -3.97
C GLY A 537 24.92 22.08 -2.84
N GLN A 538 24.11 23.09 -3.14
CA GLN A 538 23.31 23.79 -2.13
C GLN A 538 22.12 22.95 -1.68
N THR A 539 21.94 22.77 -0.37
CA THR A 539 20.75 22.11 0.19
C THR A 539 19.51 22.99 -0.03
N ARG A 540 18.44 22.39 -0.53
CA ARG A 540 17.12 22.99 -0.74
C ARG A 540 16.07 22.21 0.06
N LEU A 541 15.02 22.89 0.53
CA LEU A 541 13.90 22.28 1.24
C LEU A 541 12.61 22.59 0.49
N PHE A 542 11.77 21.58 0.32
CA PHE A 542 10.45 21.69 -0.27
C PHE A 542 9.37 21.11 0.62
N SER A 543 8.20 21.75 0.65
CA SER A 543 6.99 21.20 1.26
C SER A 543 5.83 21.21 0.27
N LEU A 544 5.06 20.13 0.31
CA LEU A 544 3.84 19.94 -0.46
C LEU A 544 2.65 19.83 0.49
N GLY A 545 1.61 20.61 0.27
CA GLY A 545 0.38 20.56 1.06
C GLY A 545 -0.82 20.07 0.27
N ALA A 546 -1.82 19.57 1.00
CA ALA A 546 -3.13 19.22 0.45
C ALA A 546 -3.91 20.46 -0.03
N ASP A 547 -3.39 21.65 0.23
CA ASP A 547 -3.85 22.93 -0.32
C ASP A 547 -3.34 23.20 -1.74
N ARG A 548 -2.76 22.19 -2.41
CA ARG A 548 -2.26 22.23 -3.79
C ARG A 548 -1.05 23.16 -4.00
N ARG A 549 -0.38 23.54 -2.91
CA ARG A 549 0.80 24.41 -2.93
C ARG A 549 2.09 23.63 -2.74
N LEU A 550 3.10 24.02 -3.51
CA LEU A 550 4.49 23.62 -3.35
C LEU A 550 5.30 24.84 -2.94
N LEU A 551 5.97 24.74 -1.79
CA LEU A 551 6.81 25.81 -1.27
C LEU A 551 8.28 25.39 -1.27
N GLU A 552 9.14 26.29 -1.71
CA GLU A 552 10.59 26.21 -1.54
C GLU A 552 11.03 27.17 -0.42
N TYR A 553 12.00 26.78 0.40
CA TYR A 553 12.48 27.57 1.52
C TYR A 553 13.90 28.10 1.33
N ASN A 554 14.14 29.33 1.80
CA ASN A 554 15.48 29.89 1.83
C ASN A 554 16.25 29.41 3.09
N LEU A 555 17.21 28.49 2.89
CA LEU A 555 18.06 27.98 3.96
C LEU A 555 19.29 28.87 4.22
N ALA A 556 19.79 29.60 3.22
CA ALA A 556 21.00 30.43 3.35
C ALA A 556 20.81 31.66 4.25
N ALA A 557 19.62 32.25 4.24
CA ALA A 557 19.27 33.34 5.15
C ALA A 557 19.00 32.85 6.58
N ALA A 558 18.66 31.58 6.75
CA ALA A 558 18.19 31.01 8.00
C ALA A 558 19.33 30.79 9.02
N ASP A 559 20.57 30.59 8.56
CA ASP A 559 21.78 30.47 9.39
C ASP A 559 22.19 31.79 10.09
N ALA A 560 21.63 32.93 9.69
CA ALA A 560 21.80 34.18 10.43
C ALA A 560 20.87 34.16 11.65
N ALA A 561 21.45 34.28 12.85
CA ALA A 561 20.85 34.03 14.17
C ALA A 561 19.50 34.72 14.53
N ASN A 562 18.85 35.46 13.63
CA ASN A 562 17.56 36.13 13.83
C ASN A 562 16.67 36.24 12.57
N ALA A 563 16.99 35.60 11.44
CA ALA A 563 16.26 35.84 10.18
C ALA A 563 14.96 35.02 10.03
N GLY A 564 14.84 33.90 10.75
CA GLY A 564 13.72 32.96 10.68
C GLY A 564 13.60 32.24 9.33
N LEU A 565 12.77 31.21 9.28
CA LEU A 565 12.49 30.45 8.04
C LEU A 565 11.54 31.24 7.15
N ARG A 566 11.85 31.38 5.86
CA ARG A 566 11.03 32.09 4.87
C ARG A 566 10.87 31.27 3.60
N ALA A 567 9.72 31.41 2.94
CA ALA A 567 9.49 30.86 1.61
C ALA A 567 10.30 31.66 0.57
N LEU A 568 11.05 30.96 -0.28
CA LEU A 568 11.75 31.49 -1.46
C LEU A 568 10.79 31.55 -2.67
N ALA A 569 9.98 30.51 -2.82
CA ALA A 569 8.99 30.41 -3.89
C ALA A 569 7.73 29.69 -3.38
N VAL A 570 6.59 30.08 -3.92
CA VAL A 570 5.30 29.42 -3.73
C VAL A 570 4.76 29.15 -5.12
N LEU A 571 4.50 27.87 -5.41
CA LEU A 571 3.93 27.40 -6.66
C LEU A 571 2.58 26.75 -6.38
N ASP A 572 1.57 27.09 -7.17
CA ASP A 572 0.34 26.31 -7.23
C ASP A 572 0.58 25.15 -8.20
N VAL A 573 0.58 23.92 -7.68
CA VAL A 573 0.87 22.68 -8.43
C VAL A 573 -0.27 22.35 -9.39
N VAL A 574 -1.48 22.76 -9.03
CA VAL A 574 -2.68 22.58 -9.83
C VAL A 574 -3.30 23.95 -10.06
N ALA A 575 -3.64 24.25 -11.31
CA ALA A 575 -4.29 25.51 -11.66
C ALA A 575 -5.59 25.70 -10.85
N PRO A 576 -6.03 26.94 -10.58
CA PRO A 576 -7.30 27.20 -9.92
C PRO A 576 -8.45 26.55 -10.69
N GLY A 577 -9.22 25.66 -10.06
CA GLY A 577 -10.29 24.90 -10.71
C GLY A 577 -9.86 23.61 -11.41
N GLY A 578 -8.55 23.35 -11.52
CA GLY A 578 -8.03 22.11 -12.10
C GLY A 578 -8.40 20.87 -11.26
N ALA A 579 -8.64 19.76 -11.95
CA ALA A 579 -8.80 18.44 -11.34
C ALA A 579 -7.44 17.96 -10.77
N GLY A 580 -7.47 17.24 -9.65
CA GLY A 580 -6.26 16.76 -8.99
C GLY A 580 -6.01 17.38 -7.61
N THR A 581 -5.82 16.56 -6.59
CA THR A 581 -5.11 16.92 -5.36
C THR A 581 -3.78 16.19 -5.29
N PRO A 582 -2.68 16.87 -4.96
CA PRO A 582 -1.38 16.21 -4.92
C PRO A 582 -1.37 15.19 -3.79
N CYS A 583 -0.74 14.03 -4.02
CA CYS A 583 -0.76 12.89 -3.08
C CYS A 583 0.65 12.44 -2.66
N SER A 584 1.66 12.68 -3.51
CA SER A 584 3.06 12.34 -3.21
C SER A 584 4.03 13.28 -3.93
N MET A 585 5.27 13.31 -3.42
CA MET A 585 6.37 14.09 -3.98
C MET A 585 7.70 13.38 -3.72
N CYS A 586 8.57 13.36 -4.73
CA CYS A 586 9.97 12.95 -4.61
C CYS A 586 10.84 13.70 -5.63
N PHE A 587 12.15 13.76 -5.40
CA PHE A 587 13.05 14.16 -6.50
C PHE A 587 13.08 13.06 -7.56
N ALA A 588 13.08 13.47 -8.82
CA ALA A 588 13.36 12.57 -9.92
C ALA A 588 14.75 11.96 -9.73
N PRO A 589 14.96 10.68 -10.09
CA PRO A 589 16.30 10.10 -10.13
C PRO A 589 17.22 10.93 -11.04
N PRO A 590 18.33 11.45 -10.48
CA PRO A 590 19.64 10.84 -10.75
C PRO A 590 20.49 10.86 -9.49
N MET A 591 20.80 9.71 -8.88
CA MET A 591 21.43 9.74 -7.54
C MET A 591 22.80 9.07 -7.52
N PRO A 592 23.75 9.66 -6.78
CA PRO A 592 24.75 10.56 -7.36
C PRO A 592 26.16 10.12 -6.96
N TYR A 593 27.14 10.32 -7.83
CA TYR A 593 28.39 11.00 -7.46
C TYR A 593 29.04 11.45 -8.76
N TYR A 594 28.67 12.63 -9.26
CA TYR A 594 29.28 13.23 -10.45
C TYR A 594 29.08 12.34 -11.70
N SER A 595 29.23 12.73 -12.95
CA SER A 595 29.75 13.89 -13.63
C SER A 595 29.09 13.75 -15.01
N HIS A 596 28.44 14.81 -15.49
CA HIS A 596 27.82 14.93 -16.82
C HIS A 596 26.39 14.36 -16.97
N ALA A 597 25.46 15.25 -17.37
CA ALA A 597 24.19 14.98 -18.07
C ALA A 597 22.82 15.04 -17.35
N SER A 598 22.65 15.84 -16.28
CA SER A 598 21.36 16.54 -16.08
C SER A 598 21.61 17.92 -15.49
N MET A 599 21.37 18.98 -16.27
CA MET A 599 21.50 20.37 -15.81
C MET A 599 20.38 20.75 -14.83
N ASP A 600 19.29 19.97 -14.75
CA ASP A 600 18.08 20.34 -14.00
C ASP A 600 17.78 19.38 -12.83
N THR A 601 17.45 19.96 -11.67
CA THR A 601 16.86 19.20 -10.55
C THR A 601 15.37 19.07 -10.82
N LEU A 602 14.86 17.87 -11.10
CA LEU A 602 13.42 17.68 -11.32
C LEU A 602 12.73 17.15 -10.06
N LEU A 603 11.54 17.68 -9.78
CA LEU A 603 10.69 17.27 -8.68
C LEU A 603 9.43 16.62 -9.24
N LEU A 604 9.21 15.35 -8.90
CA LEU A 604 8.03 14.60 -9.33
C LEU A 604 6.93 14.78 -8.30
N VAL A 605 5.74 15.17 -8.76
CA VAL A 605 4.54 15.29 -7.94
C VAL A 605 3.45 14.42 -8.53
N ALA A 606 2.96 13.46 -7.74
CA ALA A 606 1.80 12.66 -8.11
C ALA A 606 0.52 13.31 -7.58
N ASP A 607 -0.59 13.13 -8.28
CA ASP A 607 -1.93 13.54 -7.85
C ASP A 607 -2.96 12.39 -7.84
N ASP A 608 -4.15 12.69 -7.32
CA ASP A 608 -5.28 11.77 -7.29
C ASP A 608 -5.98 11.56 -8.64
N ALA A 609 -5.59 12.32 -9.67
CA ALA A 609 -6.03 12.16 -11.05
C ALA A 609 -5.12 11.21 -11.85
N PHE A 610 -4.31 10.42 -11.15
CA PHE A 610 -3.34 9.46 -11.70
C PHE A 610 -2.26 10.11 -12.59
N LYS A 611 -1.93 11.39 -12.36
CA LYS A 611 -0.85 12.06 -13.10
C LYS A 611 0.40 12.19 -12.24
N VAL A 612 1.55 12.10 -12.89
CA VAL A 612 2.86 12.40 -12.31
C VAL A 612 3.48 13.54 -13.09
N LYS A 613 3.57 14.70 -12.45
CA LYS A 613 4.08 15.94 -13.04
C LYS A 613 5.53 16.16 -12.64
N ALA A 614 6.39 16.41 -13.63
CA ALA A 614 7.79 16.79 -13.42
C ALA A 614 7.89 18.32 -13.35
N TYR A 615 8.20 18.85 -12.18
CA TYR A 615 8.45 20.26 -11.95
C TYR A 615 9.94 20.56 -11.99
N ASN A 616 10.31 21.62 -12.71
CA ASN A 616 11.63 22.20 -12.61
C ASN A 616 11.57 23.37 -11.59
N PRO A 617 12.17 23.23 -10.39
CA PRO A 617 12.20 24.27 -9.37
C PRO A 617 12.93 25.55 -9.81
N ASP A 618 13.88 25.45 -10.73
CA ASP A 618 14.66 26.59 -11.21
C ASP A 618 13.86 27.41 -12.22
N ALA A 619 13.14 26.73 -13.12
CA ALA A 619 12.17 27.34 -14.04
C ALA A 619 10.85 27.75 -13.34
N LYS A 620 10.59 27.24 -12.12
CA LYS A 620 9.36 27.47 -11.36
C LYS A 620 8.09 27.11 -12.16
N ALA A 621 8.16 26.06 -12.97
CA ALA A 621 7.07 25.61 -13.82
C ALA A 621 7.06 24.08 -13.92
N ALA A 622 5.88 23.52 -14.27
CA ALA A 622 5.79 22.12 -14.68
C ALA A 622 6.44 21.98 -16.06
N SER A 623 7.40 21.07 -16.17
CA SER A 623 8.11 20.79 -17.42
C SER A 623 7.45 19.66 -18.20
N ALA A 624 6.86 18.67 -17.52
CA ALA A 624 6.18 17.56 -18.17
C ALA A 624 5.09 16.95 -17.29
N THR A 625 4.10 16.32 -17.92
CA THR A 625 3.02 15.58 -17.26
C THR A 625 3.00 14.18 -17.84
N TYR A 626 3.00 13.17 -16.97
CA TYR A 626 2.95 11.75 -17.36
C TYR A 626 1.75 11.06 -16.73
N LEU A 627 1.22 10.05 -17.42
CA LEU A 627 0.24 9.13 -16.86
C LEU A 627 0.94 8.19 -15.86
N GLY A 628 0.46 8.17 -14.63
CA GLY A 628 0.86 7.20 -13.62
C GLY A 628 0.04 5.91 -13.71
N PRO A 629 0.38 4.89 -12.91
CA PRO A 629 -0.40 3.66 -12.82
C PRO A 629 -1.86 3.94 -12.46
N THR A 630 -2.79 3.44 -13.27
CA THR A 630 -4.25 3.64 -13.09
C THR A 630 -4.93 2.57 -12.26
N PHE A 631 -4.19 1.52 -11.87
CA PHE A 631 -4.69 0.41 -11.08
C PHE A 631 -4.37 0.59 -9.58
N GLY A 632 -5.35 0.32 -8.71
CA GLY A 632 -5.17 0.35 -7.26
C GLY A 632 -5.32 1.69 -6.56
N GLY A 633 -5.86 2.69 -7.25
CA GLY A 633 -6.03 4.04 -6.71
C GLY A 633 -4.77 4.90 -6.81
N PRO A 634 -4.83 6.13 -6.28
CA PRO A 634 -3.78 7.13 -6.49
C PRO A 634 -2.50 6.81 -5.70
N ILE A 635 -1.37 7.32 -6.22
CA ILE A 635 -0.05 7.04 -5.65
C ILE A 635 0.12 7.78 -4.31
N THR A 636 0.24 7.05 -3.21
CA THR A 636 0.49 7.65 -1.90
C THR A 636 1.96 7.92 -1.66
N LYS A 637 2.88 7.03 -2.03
CA LYS A 637 4.33 7.22 -1.83
C LYS A 637 5.09 6.98 -3.12
N LEU A 638 6.16 7.76 -3.31
CA LEU A 638 7.13 7.60 -4.39
C LEU A 638 8.53 7.60 -3.78
N LEU A 639 9.32 6.57 -4.10
CA LEU A 639 10.70 6.42 -3.64
C LEU A 639 11.62 6.14 -4.84
N PRO A 640 12.53 7.07 -5.19
CA PRO A 640 13.52 6.84 -6.23
C PRO A 640 14.63 5.91 -5.75
N PHE A 641 15.10 5.02 -6.64
CA PHE A 641 16.26 4.19 -6.40
C PHE A 641 16.98 3.78 -7.68
N ARG A 642 18.19 3.25 -7.53
CA ARG A 642 18.96 2.66 -8.62
C ARG A 642 18.99 1.16 -8.44
N SER A 643 18.64 0.43 -9.50
CA SER A 643 18.76 -1.02 -9.48
C SER A 643 20.22 -1.42 -9.57
N VAL A 644 20.65 -2.31 -8.66
CA VAL A 644 21.98 -2.93 -8.73
C VAL A 644 22.05 -3.98 -9.84
N THR A 645 20.92 -4.55 -10.28
CA THR A 645 20.92 -5.60 -11.31
C THR A 645 21.19 -5.03 -12.69
N ASP A 646 20.50 -3.94 -13.04
CA ASP A 646 20.52 -3.40 -14.41
C ASP A 646 21.21 -2.03 -14.48
N GLY A 647 21.59 -1.45 -13.33
CA GLY A 647 22.17 -0.11 -13.23
C GLY A 647 21.19 1.03 -13.54
N GLY A 648 19.96 0.71 -13.94
CA GLY A 648 18.90 1.64 -14.29
C GLY A 648 18.28 2.37 -13.11
N ALA A 649 17.67 3.53 -13.38
CA ALA A 649 16.91 4.30 -12.42
C ALA A 649 15.42 3.89 -12.40
N TRP A 650 14.85 3.80 -11.20
CA TRP A 650 13.49 3.31 -10.97
C TRP A 650 12.81 4.11 -9.85
N LEU A 651 11.48 4.08 -9.86
CA LEU A 651 10.62 4.61 -8.81
C LEU A 651 9.83 3.45 -8.20
N ALA A 652 9.92 3.26 -6.89
CA ALA A 652 8.99 2.40 -6.16
C ALA A 652 7.80 3.25 -5.70
N TYR A 653 6.58 2.72 -5.84
CA TYR A 653 5.38 3.42 -5.44
C TYR A 653 4.44 2.55 -4.60
N SER A 654 3.65 3.18 -3.76
CA SER A 654 2.49 2.57 -3.10
C SER A 654 1.24 3.33 -3.45
N THR A 655 0.08 2.67 -3.45
CA THR A 655 -1.21 3.31 -3.67
C THR A 655 -1.96 3.52 -2.35
N ALA A 656 -3.10 4.22 -2.40
CA ALA A 656 -3.97 4.42 -1.24
C ALA A 656 -4.68 3.14 -0.79
N GLU A 657 -4.81 2.18 -1.70
CA GLU A 657 -5.42 0.89 -1.42
C GLU A 657 -4.32 -0.15 -1.09
N GLN A 658 -4.27 -1.23 -1.86
CA GLN A 658 -3.54 -2.44 -1.56
C GLN A 658 -2.24 -2.62 -2.37
N LEU A 659 -1.98 -1.77 -3.36
CA LEU A 659 -0.96 -2.03 -4.37
C LEU A 659 0.37 -1.35 -4.06
N VAL A 660 1.44 -2.09 -4.34
CA VAL A 660 2.81 -1.57 -4.42
C VAL A 660 3.38 -1.91 -5.78
N GLY A 661 4.27 -1.08 -6.29
CA GLY A 661 4.80 -1.28 -7.63
C GLY A 661 6.10 -0.58 -7.92
N LEU A 662 6.57 -0.77 -9.15
CA LEU A 662 7.77 -0.16 -9.70
C LEU A 662 7.42 0.53 -11.02
N ILE A 663 8.04 1.68 -11.28
CA ILE A 663 7.94 2.44 -12.54
C ILE A 663 9.36 2.71 -13.02
N ALA A 664 9.63 2.47 -14.31
CA ALA A 664 10.92 2.80 -14.91
C ALA A 664 11.11 4.32 -15.01
N TRP A 665 12.35 4.79 -14.88
CA TRP A 665 12.72 6.17 -15.15
C TRP A 665 13.69 6.23 -16.35
N PRO A 666 13.53 7.16 -17.31
CA PRO A 666 12.56 8.27 -17.38
C PRO A 666 11.11 7.83 -17.55
N LEU A 667 10.16 8.67 -17.09
CA LEU A 667 8.73 8.43 -17.33
C LEU A 667 8.38 8.70 -18.79
N ASP A 668 7.52 7.87 -19.34
CA ASP A 668 6.96 8.02 -20.69
C ASP A 668 5.42 7.88 -20.70
N GLY A 669 4.82 7.41 -19.61
CA GLY A 669 3.39 7.17 -19.47
C GLY A 669 2.92 5.80 -19.97
N ASP A 670 3.86 4.93 -20.36
CA ASP A 670 3.55 3.58 -20.84
C ASP A 670 3.33 2.63 -19.65
N PRO A 671 2.14 2.00 -19.50
CA PRO A 671 1.87 1.05 -18.45
C PRO A 671 2.75 -0.18 -18.49
N GLN A 672 3.33 -0.56 -19.64
CA GLN A 672 4.26 -1.69 -19.73
C GLN A 672 5.56 -1.44 -18.96
N HIS A 673 5.95 -0.16 -18.82
CA HIS A 673 7.09 0.26 -17.99
C HIS A 673 6.72 0.45 -16.51
N SER A 674 5.51 0.04 -16.13
CA SER A 674 5.02 0.01 -14.76
C SER A 674 4.55 -1.38 -14.37
N MET A 675 4.65 -1.73 -13.10
CA MET A 675 3.99 -2.91 -12.56
C MET A 675 3.54 -2.66 -11.15
N GLY A 676 2.48 -3.35 -10.73
CA GLY A 676 2.15 -3.45 -9.32
C GLY A 676 1.64 -4.82 -8.94
N VAL A 677 1.72 -5.08 -7.64
CA VAL A 677 1.31 -6.31 -6.98
C VAL A 677 0.54 -5.92 -5.72
N ILE A 678 -0.43 -6.74 -5.34
CA ILE A 678 -1.14 -6.59 -4.07
C ILE A 678 -0.15 -6.87 -2.94
N ALA A 679 0.12 -5.83 -2.14
CA ALA A 679 1.09 -5.90 -1.06
C ALA A 679 0.43 -6.20 0.30
N HIS A 680 -0.76 -5.66 0.54
CA HIS A 680 -1.54 -5.77 1.77
C HIS A 680 -3.03 -5.66 1.44
N PRO A 681 -3.98 -6.26 2.18
CA PRO A 681 -5.41 -6.17 1.89
C PRO A 681 -6.03 -4.78 2.12
N GLY A 682 -5.29 -3.88 2.78
CA GLY A 682 -5.69 -2.51 3.07
C GLY A 682 -4.54 -1.54 2.82
N GLU A 683 -4.62 -0.34 3.37
CA GLU A 683 -3.67 0.75 3.08
C GLU A 683 -2.22 0.36 3.38
N VAL A 684 -1.34 0.64 2.41
CA VAL A 684 0.12 0.53 2.58
C VAL A 684 0.63 1.76 3.34
N ARG A 685 0.66 1.66 4.68
CA ARG A 685 1.11 2.73 5.59
C ARG A 685 2.59 3.06 5.50
N GLY A 686 3.44 2.07 5.22
CA GLY A 686 4.90 2.19 5.19
C GLY A 686 5.50 1.65 3.90
N LEU A 687 6.48 2.37 3.36
CA LEU A 687 7.24 1.96 2.17
C LEU A 687 8.71 2.33 2.42
N ALA A 688 9.61 1.37 2.33
CA ALA A 688 11.06 1.61 2.49
C ALA A 688 11.85 0.70 1.55
N LEU A 689 12.97 1.20 1.04
CA LEU A 689 13.90 0.43 0.21
C LEU A 689 15.16 0.12 1.01
N SER A 690 15.65 -1.10 0.88
CA SER A 690 16.99 -1.47 1.36
C SER A 690 18.07 -0.60 0.72
N PHE A 691 19.21 -0.45 1.41
CA PHE A 691 20.33 0.37 0.97
C PHE A 691 20.89 -0.01 -0.41
N ASP A 692 20.75 -1.28 -0.81
CA ASP A 692 21.20 -1.81 -2.09
C ASP A 692 20.11 -1.83 -3.16
N GLY A 693 18.90 -1.38 -2.85
CA GLY A 693 17.77 -1.36 -3.77
C GLY A 693 17.27 -2.75 -4.19
N ARG A 694 17.76 -3.84 -3.58
CA ARG A 694 17.37 -5.22 -3.93
C ARG A 694 16.12 -5.69 -3.21
N LYS A 695 15.82 -5.11 -2.04
CA LYS A 695 14.65 -5.40 -1.24
C LYS A 695 13.74 -4.18 -1.11
N LEU A 696 12.44 -4.36 -1.36
CA LEU A 696 11.40 -3.39 -1.00
C LEU A 696 10.65 -3.89 0.22
N LEU A 697 10.30 -2.97 1.11
CA LEU A 697 9.61 -3.23 2.36
C LEU A 697 8.27 -2.52 2.33
N THR A 698 7.20 -3.25 2.62
CA THR A 698 5.86 -2.69 2.73
C THR A 698 5.25 -3.02 4.07
N LEU A 699 4.70 -2.00 4.73
CA LEU A 699 3.98 -2.14 5.99
C LEU A 699 2.49 -1.87 5.75
N GLY A 700 1.66 -2.83 6.12
CA GLY A 700 0.20 -2.72 6.03
C GLY A 700 -0.44 -2.22 7.33
N GLU A 701 -1.73 -1.91 7.26
CA GLU A 701 -2.56 -1.50 8.41
C GLU A 701 -2.55 -2.49 9.58
N HIS A 702 -2.45 -3.80 9.31
CA HIS A 702 -2.46 -4.86 10.33
C HIS A 702 -1.11 -5.10 11.02
N GLY A 703 -0.14 -4.19 10.88
CA GLY A 703 1.19 -4.32 11.49
C GLY A 703 2.07 -5.40 10.84
N ILE A 704 1.67 -5.92 9.69
CA ILE A 704 2.41 -6.95 8.94
C ILE A 704 3.38 -6.27 7.99
N LEU A 705 4.64 -6.74 8.01
CA LEU A 705 5.73 -6.23 7.20
C LEU A 705 6.14 -7.27 6.16
N ASN A 706 5.99 -6.92 4.88
CA ASN A 706 6.35 -7.76 3.75
C ASN A 706 7.67 -7.30 3.15
N VAL A 707 8.55 -8.26 2.86
CA VAL A 707 9.86 -8.06 2.25
C VAL A 707 9.85 -8.65 0.85
N TRP A 708 10.03 -7.81 -0.16
CA TRP A 708 9.93 -8.16 -1.58
C TRP A 708 11.29 -8.15 -2.24
N ASP A 709 11.54 -9.12 -3.11
CA ASP A 709 12.67 -9.08 -4.03
C ASP A 709 12.38 -8.18 -5.24
N VAL A 710 13.24 -7.17 -5.39
CA VAL A 710 13.22 -6.23 -6.49
C VAL A 710 14.10 -6.79 -7.60
N ASN A 711 13.44 -7.32 -8.63
CA ASN A 711 14.07 -7.67 -9.89
C ASN A 711 13.52 -6.73 -10.97
N THR A 712 14.39 -5.88 -11.51
CA THR A 712 14.04 -4.90 -12.55
C THR A 712 14.16 -5.47 -13.96
N ALA A 713 14.96 -6.53 -14.16
CA ALA A 713 15.14 -7.15 -15.47
C ALA A 713 13.84 -7.77 -16.04
N ALA A 714 12.87 -8.05 -15.17
CA ALA A 714 11.57 -8.60 -15.56
C ALA A 714 10.62 -7.59 -16.23
N LEU A 715 10.90 -6.27 -16.13
CA LEU A 715 10.02 -5.19 -16.62
C LEU A 715 10.37 -4.72 -18.04
N GLY A 716 11.21 -5.45 -18.76
CA GLY A 716 11.68 -5.07 -20.09
C GLY A 716 12.84 -4.06 -20.04
N PRO A 717 13.41 -3.68 -21.21
CA PRO A 717 14.48 -2.70 -21.29
C PRO A 717 13.98 -1.32 -20.82
N GLN A 718 14.88 -0.51 -20.24
CA GLN A 718 14.51 0.84 -19.84
C GLN A 718 14.07 1.68 -21.05
N PRO A 719 13.10 2.60 -20.87
CA PRO A 719 12.77 3.55 -21.92
C PRO A 719 14.02 4.36 -22.26
N SER A 720 14.40 4.34 -23.55
CA SER A 720 15.52 5.16 -24.01
C SER A 720 15.09 6.61 -24.05
N ARG A 721 15.95 7.52 -23.55
CA ARG A 721 15.73 8.97 -23.58
C ARG A 721 15.56 9.54 -25.01
N GLN A 722 15.83 8.73 -26.04
CA GLN A 722 15.80 9.10 -27.47
C GLN A 722 14.59 8.55 -28.23
N ALA A 723 13.79 7.63 -27.66
CA ALA A 723 12.72 6.96 -28.41
C ALA A 723 11.57 7.89 -28.86
N SER A 724 11.48 9.10 -28.30
CA SER A 724 10.44 10.09 -28.63
C SER A 724 10.76 10.97 -29.84
N PHE A 725 11.99 10.98 -30.35
CA PHE A 725 12.34 11.72 -31.57
C PHE A 725 13.35 10.91 -32.38
N GLY A 726 12.85 10.20 -33.40
CA GLY A 726 13.69 9.56 -34.43
C GLY A 726 13.63 8.04 -34.47
N SER A 727 12.96 7.53 -35.51
CA SER A 727 13.09 6.18 -36.08
C SER A 727 12.81 4.96 -35.19
N SER A 728 11.61 4.85 -34.60
CA SER A 728 11.03 3.51 -34.39
C SER A 728 10.28 3.07 -35.65
N SER A 729 10.54 1.85 -36.14
CA SER A 729 9.72 1.22 -37.20
C SER A 729 8.23 1.36 -36.87
N ALA A 730 7.41 1.78 -37.84
CA ALA A 730 5.97 2.01 -37.68
C ALA A 730 5.21 0.80 -37.08
N ALA A 731 5.76 -0.42 -37.25
CA ALA A 731 5.20 -1.65 -36.67
C ALA A 731 5.40 -1.76 -35.14
N ALA A 732 6.49 -1.22 -34.59
CA ALA A 732 6.77 -1.26 -33.15
C ALA A 732 5.96 -0.21 -32.37
N ALA A 733 5.76 0.98 -32.96
CA ALA A 733 4.89 2.01 -32.41
C ALA A 733 3.41 1.57 -32.38
N GLN A 734 2.95 0.82 -33.39
CA GLN A 734 1.61 0.21 -33.42
C GLN A 734 1.36 -0.78 -32.27
N SER A 735 2.37 -1.58 -31.88
CA SER A 735 2.22 -2.51 -30.75
C SER A 735 2.25 -1.83 -29.39
N ARG A 736 2.87 -0.66 -29.27
CA ARG A 736 3.07 0.03 -27.99
C ARG A 736 1.76 0.61 -27.44
N TRP A 737 1.04 1.38 -28.26
CA TRP A 737 -0.12 2.15 -27.80
C TRP A 737 -1.47 1.43 -27.95
N SER A 738 -1.54 0.37 -28.75
CA SER A 738 -2.78 -0.40 -28.98
C SER A 738 -3.31 -1.05 -27.70
N HIS A 739 -2.44 -1.50 -26.81
CA HIS A 739 -2.82 -2.06 -25.51
C HIS A 739 -3.37 -1.01 -24.53
N LEU A 740 -2.95 0.25 -24.66
CA LEU A 740 -3.33 1.31 -23.73
C LEU A 740 -4.66 1.96 -24.08
N LEU A 741 -4.88 2.21 -25.36
CA LEU A 741 -6.13 2.80 -25.83
C LEU A 741 -7.29 1.78 -25.76
N GLY A 742 -7.00 0.48 -25.67
CA GLY A 742 -7.96 -0.60 -25.47
C GLY A 742 -8.86 -0.90 -26.68
N ASP A 743 -9.01 0.08 -27.58
CA ASP A 743 -9.79 0.00 -28.80
C ASP A 743 -8.91 0.24 -30.04
N PRO A 744 -8.74 -0.77 -30.92
CA PRO A 744 -8.01 -0.58 -32.17
C PRO A 744 -8.69 0.43 -33.11
N ALA A 745 -10.02 0.59 -33.04
CA ALA A 745 -10.74 1.56 -33.87
C ALA A 745 -10.35 2.99 -33.52
N LEU A 746 -10.23 3.31 -32.21
CA LEU A 746 -9.79 4.63 -31.76
C LEU A 746 -8.37 4.97 -32.28
N LEU A 747 -7.45 3.99 -32.29
CA LEU A 747 -6.10 4.22 -32.81
C LEU A 747 -6.11 4.52 -34.32
N GLU A 748 -7.00 3.88 -35.08
CA GLU A 748 -7.22 4.17 -36.50
C GLU A 748 -7.82 5.57 -36.70
N GLU A 749 -8.82 5.94 -35.90
CA GLU A 749 -9.43 7.28 -35.92
C GLU A 749 -8.38 8.37 -35.62
N LEU A 750 -7.56 8.20 -34.58
CA LEU A 750 -6.49 9.15 -34.24
C LEU A 750 -5.47 9.30 -35.37
N ARG A 751 -5.18 8.21 -36.09
CA ARG A 751 -4.30 8.23 -37.25
C ARG A 751 -4.93 8.99 -38.41
N ASP A 752 -6.21 8.78 -38.67
CA ASP A 752 -6.94 9.49 -39.70
C ASP A 752 -7.01 10.99 -39.40
N CYS A 753 -7.27 11.38 -38.14
CA CYS A 753 -7.18 12.76 -37.68
C CYS A 753 -5.78 13.35 -37.90
N PHE A 754 -4.72 12.60 -37.60
CA PHE A 754 -3.34 13.04 -37.80
C PHE A 754 -3.01 13.23 -39.29
N CYS A 755 -3.42 12.30 -40.15
CA CYS A 755 -3.28 12.41 -41.60
C CYS A 755 -4.06 13.61 -42.15
N TYR A 756 -5.28 13.84 -41.67
CA TYR A 756 -6.08 14.98 -42.07
C TYR A 756 -5.43 16.32 -41.68
N ALA A 757 -4.88 16.42 -40.48
CA ALA A 757 -4.14 17.60 -40.03
C ALA A 757 -2.90 17.88 -40.91
N GLN A 758 -2.21 16.84 -41.39
CA GLN A 758 -1.11 17.00 -42.35
C GLN A 758 -1.58 17.59 -43.69
N LEU A 759 -2.74 17.16 -44.18
CA LEU A 759 -3.32 17.68 -45.42
C LEU A 759 -3.73 19.15 -45.26
N LEU A 760 -4.33 19.51 -44.12
CA LEU A 760 -4.72 20.89 -43.82
C LEU A 760 -3.52 21.85 -43.71
N ALA A 761 -2.38 21.35 -43.22
CA ALA A 761 -1.16 22.16 -43.10
C ALA A 761 -0.49 22.47 -44.46
N GLN A 762 -0.86 21.76 -45.53
CA GLN A 762 -0.28 21.97 -46.86
C GLN A 762 -1.03 23.10 -47.61
N PRO A 763 -0.31 23.95 -48.36
CA PRO A 763 -0.93 25.00 -49.15
C PRO A 763 -1.86 24.41 -50.21
N GLN A 764 -3.09 24.93 -50.30
CA GLN A 764 -4.18 24.38 -51.14
C GLN A 764 -3.96 24.50 -52.66
N ASP A 765 -2.88 25.16 -53.12
CA ASP A 765 -2.68 25.54 -54.53
C ASP A 765 -1.76 24.60 -55.34
N THR A 766 -1.27 23.49 -54.77
CA THR A 766 -0.41 22.56 -55.52
C THR A 766 -1.23 21.45 -56.21
N ALA A 767 -1.31 21.48 -57.54
CA ALA A 767 -1.88 20.42 -58.38
C ALA A 767 -1.06 19.09 -58.40
N GLY A 768 -0.22 18.87 -57.39
CA GLY A 768 0.61 17.68 -57.20
C GLY A 768 0.01 16.74 -56.15
N ALA A 769 0.52 15.50 -56.08
CA ALA A 769 0.14 14.55 -55.04
C ALA A 769 0.56 15.09 -53.65
N TYR A 770 -0.36 15.00 -52.68
CA TYR A 770 -0.07 15.36 -51.28
C TYR A 770 0.98 14.44 -50.69
N ASP A 771 1.97 15.00 -50.00
CA ASP A 771 3.06 14.23 -49.40
C ASP A 771 2.76 13.95 -47.91
N ILE A 772 2.71 12.68 -47.52
CA ILE A 772 2.48 12.26 -46.13
C ILE A 772 3.85 12.20 -45.45
N THR A 773 4.30 13.33 -44.95
CA THR A 773 5.62 13.49 -44.33
C THR A 773 5.73 12.82 -42.95
N GLY A 774 4.59 12.44 -42.35
CA GLY A 774 4.54 11.85 -41.01
C GLY A 774 4.73 12.85 -39.88
N ARG A 775 4.69 14.17 -40.17
CA ARG A 775 4.87 15.25 -39.20
C ARG A 775 3.79 16.33 -39.34
N VAL A 776 3.32 16.87 -38.22
CA VAL A 776 2.30 17.94 -38.15
C VAL A 776 2.87 19.18 -37.46
N PRO A 777 2.62 20.40 -37.95
CA PRO A 777 3.04 21.63 -37.27
C PRO A 777 2.51 21.71 -35.84
N ILE A 778 3.36 22.15 -34.90
CA ILE A 778 3.00 22.22 -33.46
C ILE A 778 1.78 23.11 -33.18
N SER A 779 1.52 24.11 -34.03
CA SER A 779 0.36 25.00 -33.92
C SER A 779 -0.99 24.28 -34.01
N LEU A 780 -1.04 23.12 -34.69
CA LEU A 780 -2.26 22.32 -34.85
C LEU A 780 -2.46 21.30 -33.71
N LEU A 781 -1.53 21.22 -32.74
CA LEU A 781 -1.63 20.26 -31.64
C LEU A 781 -2.91 20.44 -30.80
N PRO A 782 -3.34 21.65 -30.40
CA PRO A 782 -4.60 21.80 -29.66
C PRO A 782 -5.83 21.35 -30.46
N ASP A 783 -5.86 21.66 -31.77
CA ASP A 783 -6.96 21.26 -32.65
C ASP A 783 -7.00 19.74 -32.85
N LEU A 784 -5.83 19.11 -32.95
CA LEU A 784 -5.71 17.67 -33.05
C LEU A 784 -6.16 16.97 -31.77
N MET A 785 -5.87 17.52 -30.59
CA MET A 785 -6.40 17.02 -29.31
C MET A 785 -7.93 17.08 -29.27
N ARG A 786 -8.52 18.20 -29.73
CA ARG A 786 -9.98 18.37 -29.81
C ARG A 786 -10.62 17.39 -30.77
N ALA A 787 -10.04 17.20 -31.95
CA ALA A 787 -10.49 16.21 -32.93
C ALA A 787 -10.43 14.78 -32.38
N ALA A 788 -9.43 14.50 -31.53
CA ALA A 788 -9.27 13.24 -30.81
C ALA A 788 -10.25 13.07 -29.61
N GLY A 789 -11.15 14.03 -29.37
CA GLY A 789 -12.15 13.99 -28.31
C GLY A 789 -11.67 14.50 -26.94
N TYR A 790 -10.47 15.08 -26.85
CA TYR A 790 -9.98 15.75 -25.64
C TYR A 790 -9.97 17.26 -25.86
N TYR A 791 -10.72 18.00 -25.04
CA TYR A 791 -10.81 19.46 -25.12
C TYR A 791 -9.94 20.10 -24.02
N PRO A 792 -8.66 20.43 -24.31
CA PRO A 792 -7.76 21.00 -23.32
C PRO A 792 -8.16 22.46 -22.99
N SER A 793 -8.04 22.82 -21.71
CA SER A 793 -8.10 24.21 -21.25
C SER A 793 -6.85 25.00 -21.70
N ASN A 794 -6.85 26.32 -21.59
CA ASN A 794 -5.66 27.12 -21.89
C ASN A 794 -4.48 26.73 -20.98
N ALA A 795 -4.76 26.43 -19.71
CA ALA A 795 -3.74 25.90 -18.80
C ALA A 795 -3.21 24.52 -19.22
N ASP A 796 -4.07 23.66 -19.77
CA ASP A 796 -3.65 22.36 -20.31
C ASP A 796 -2.85 22.52 -21.61
N ILE A 797 -3.19 23.50 -22.46
CA ILE A 797 -2.41 23.85 -23.66
C ILE A 797 -1.01 24.33 -23.27
N ASP A 798 -0.89 25.21 -22.28
CA ASP A 798 0.41 25.66 -21.77
C ASP A 798 1.23 24.48 -21.22
N SER A 799 0.59 23.56 -20.49
CA SER A 799 1.20 22.32 -19.99
C SER A 799 1.63 21.38 -21.13
N LEU A 800 0.82 21.24 -22.18
CA LEU A 800 1.13 20.47 -23.39
C LEU A 800 2.37 21.05 -24.09
N MET A 801 2.38 22.36 -24.30
CA MET A 801 3.49 23.06 -24.95
C MET A 801 4.78 22.99 -24.12
N ALA A 802 4.68 23.12 -22.79
CA ALA A 802 5.82 22.92 -21.89
C ALA A 802 6.37 21.50 -21.98
N HIS A 803 5.50 20.47 -22.03
CA HIS A 803 5.91 19.08 -22.20
C HIS A 803 6.63 18.86 -23.54
N VAL A 804 6.13 19.43 -24.64
CA VAL A 804 6.81 19.35 -25.95
C VAL A 804 8.19 20.01 -25.89
N ALA A 805 8.30 21.20 -25.29
CA ALA A 805 9.59 21.89 -25.11
C ALA A 805 10.57 21.04 -24.28
N PHE A 806 10.08 20.38 -23.24
CA PHE A 806 10.86 19.50 -22.39
C PHE A 806 11.37 18.26 -23.14
N LEU A 807 10.52 17.61 -23.95
CA LEU A 807 10.93 16.47 -24.76
C LEU A 807 11.96 16.88 -25.83
N ALA A 808 11.79 18.05 -26.46
CA ALA A 808 12.74 18.57 -27.44
C ALA A 808 14.11 18.88 -26.82
N ALA A 809 14.13 19.38 -25.58
CA ALA A 809 15.35 19.65 -24.83
C ALA A 809 16.17 18.39 -24.49
N MET A 810 15.54 17.22 -24.51
CA MET A 810 16.18 15.95 -24.16
C MET A 810 16.94 15.28 -25.33
N VAL A 811 16.78 15.78 -26.55
CA VAL A 811 17.46 15.26 -27.75
C VAL A 811 18.83 15.94 -27.90
N PRO A 812 19.96 15.21 -27.85
CA PRO A 812 21.29 15.81 -28.05
C PRO A 812 21.48 16.32 -29.49
N ASP A 813 22.17 17.46 -29.65
CA ASP A 813 22.39 18.22 -30.90
C ASP A 813 23.05 17.47 -32.09
N ASP A 814 23.43 16.19 -31.93
CA ASP A 814 24.21 15.45 -32.93
C ASP A 814 23.46 15.19 -34.26
N GLU A 815 22.12 15.21 -34.27
CA GLU A 815 21.34 15.05 -35.51
C GLU A 815 21.14 16.36 -36.31
N ALA A 816 21.29 17.53 -35.68
CA ALA A 816 21.15 18.81 -36.37
C ALA A 816 22.35 19.13 -37.29
N ALA A 817 23.50 18.46 -37.10
CA ALA A 817 24.69 18.64 -37.93
C ALA A 817 24.66 17.85 -39.26
N ILE A 818 23.78 16.85 -39.39
CA ILE A 818 23.74 15.95 -40.55
C ILE A 818 22.86 16.52 -41.69
N SER A 819 21.97 17.48 -41.40
CA SER A 819 21.08 18.08 -42.41
C SER A 819 21.63 19.34 -43.10
N SER A 820 22.83 19.82 -42.75
CA SER A 820 23.36 21.11 -43.26
C SER A 820 24.73 21.05 -43.97
N SER A 821 25.28 19.87 -44.31
CA SER A 821 26.57 19.78 -45.02
C SER A 821 26.53 19.03 -46.35
N GLY A 822 25.74 19.56 -47.30
CA GLY A 822 25.85 19.24 -48.72
C GLY A 822 26.86 20.13 -49.44
N GLY A 823 28.14 19.74 -49.47
CA GLY A 823 29.02 20.01 -50.61
C GLY A 823 30.13 21.08 -50.48
N THR A 824 31.36 20.57 -50.35
CA THR A 824 32.60 20.88 -51.10
C THR A 824 33.82 21.49 -50.35
N ASN A 825 34.84 20.63 -50.20
CA ASN A 825 36.30 20.83 -50.24
C ASN A 825 36.97 22.00 -49.48
N SER A 826 37.77 21.67 -48.45
CA SER A 826 39.24 21.44 -48.55
C SER A 826 40.02 21.84 -47.29
N SER A 827 41.10 21.08 -47.04
CA SER A 827 42.25 21.34 -46.15
C SER A 827 42.14 21.04 -44.63
N ARG A 828 42.79 19.93 -44.25
CA ARG A 828 43.39 19.67 -42.93
C ARG A 828 44.47 20.73 -42.61
N PRO A 829 44.66 21.07 -41.33
CA PRO A 829 45.77 20.49 -40.56
C PRO A 829 45.26 20.08 -39.15
N GLY A 830 45.70 19.01 -38.51
CA GLY A 830 47.06 18.71 -38.07
C GLY A 830 46.95 18.38 -36.58
N ALA A 831 47.02 17.10 -36.23
CA ALA A 831 46.86 16.58 -34.88
C ALA A 831 48.05 16.96 -33.99
N ALA A 832 47.76 17.38 -32.76
CA ALA A 832 48.69 17.33 -31.64
C ALA A 832 47.97 16.64 -30.47
N SER A 833 48.47 15.46 -30.16
CA SER A 833 48.20 14.63 -28.98
C SER A 833 48.61 15.34 -27.70
N ASP A 834 47.85 15.14 -26.62
CA ASP A 834 48.46 14.86 -25.31
C ASP A 834 47.48 14.06 -24.43
N GLU A 835 47.84 12.79 -24.26
CA GLU A 835 47.36 11.91 -23.21
C GLU A 835 47.93 12.38 -21.86
N VAL A 836 47.13 12.41 -20.80
CA VAL A 836 47.68 12.35 -19.43
C VAL A 836 46.98 11.23 -18.67
N ALA A 837 47.79 10.20 -18.42
CA ALA A 837 47.48 9.03 -17.63
C ALA A 837 47.45 9.33 -16.13
N VAL A 838 46.66 8.51 -15.45
CA VAL A 838 46.50 8.34 -14.01
C VAL A 838 47.79 7.81 -13.37
N ALA A 839 48.17 8.32 -12.20
CA ALA A 839 49.01 7.57 -11.27
C ALA A 839 48.75 7.94 -9.80
N ALA A 840 48.62 6.89 -8.99
CA ALA A 840 48.25 6.84 -7.59
C ALA A 840 49.42 7.14 -6.63
N ALA A 841 49.05 7.39 -5.36
CA ALA A 841 49.93 7.68 -4.24
C ALA A 841 50.65 6.45 -3.65
N ALA A 842 51.88 6.66 -3.18
CA ALA A 842 52.53 5.94 -2.09
C ALA A 842 53.67 6.82 -1.50
N GLY A 843 53.76 6.96 -0.17
CA GLY A 843 54.94 7.51 0.54
C GLY A 843 55.90 6.39 0.96
N PRO A 844 56.84 6.58 1.92
CA PRO A 844 57.34 7.81 2.55
C PRO A 844 58.90 7.88 2.56
N ASP A 845 59.47 8.75 3.40
CA ASP A 845 60.88 8.87 3.87
C ASP A 845 61.84 9.83 3.16
N GLY A 846 62.57 10.61 4.00
CA GLY A 846 63.89 11.16 3.67
C GLY A 846 64.08 12.63 4.02
N GLY A 847 64.69 12.91 5.17
CA GLY A 847 64.91 14.27 5.71
C GLY A 847 65.90 15.15 4.94
N GLY A 848 65.92 16.43 5.29
CA GLY A 848 66.92 17.39 4.78
C GLY A 848 66.61 18.85 5.12
N SER A 849 67.27 19.36 6.15
CA SER A 849 67.18 20.74 6.65
C SER A 849 67.62 21.82 5.64
N ARG A 850 67.08 23.05 5.69
CA ARG A 850 67.61 24.27 6.38
C ARG A 850 67.16 25.57 5.69
N THR A 851 66.87 26.59 6.52
CA THR A 851 66.90 28.06 6.28
C THR A 851 66.01 28.63 5.16
N GLY A 852 65.06 29.54 5.36
CA GLY A 852 65.04 30.72 6.22
C GLY A 852 65.05 31.98 5.33
N SER A 853 63.89 32.61 5.10
CA SER A 853 63.78 34.08 5.07
C SER A 853 62.32 34.51 4.95
N ALA A 854 61.94 35.44 5.82
CA ALA A 854 60.71 36.21 5.73
C ALA A 854 60.87 37.24 4.61
N GLY A 855 59.94 37.24 3.65
CA GLY A 855 59.85 38.22 2.57
C GLY A 855 58.40 38.61 2.37
N SER A 856 58.00 39.70 3.03
CA SER A 856 56.73 40.39 2.82
C SER A 856 56.62 40.89 1.38
N SER A 857 55.58 40.49 0.65
CA SER A 857 55.10 41.21 -0.53
C SER A 857 53.58 41.29 -0.54
N ARG A 858 53.07 42.31 0.15
CA ARG A 858 51.81 43.00 -0.16
C ARG A 858 51.86 43.43 -1.63
N LEU A 859 51.05 42.82 -2.49
CA LEU A 859 50.68 43.17 -3.88
C LEU A 859 49.98 41.89 -4.42
N LYS A 860 48.72 41.78 -4.84
CA LYS A 860 47.68 42.72 -5.30
C LYS A 860 46.32 42.05 -5.01
N GLN A 861 45.59 42.53 -4.01
CA GLN A 861 44.19 42.10 -3.76
C GLN A 861 43.18 42.81 -4.69
N ALA A 862 43.63 43.79 -5.48
CA ALA A 862 42.78 44.53 -6.41
C ALA A 862 42.54 43.77 -7.74
N ASP A 863 43.49 42.96 -8.21
CA ASP A 863 43.35 42.25 -9.49
C ASP A 863 42.44 41.00 -9.37
N VAL A 864 42.35 40.39 -8.18
CA VAL A 864 41.47 39.22 -7.93
C VAL A 864 40.00 39.65 -7.80
N ALA A 865 39.71 40.82 -7.24
CA ALA A 865 38.34 41.36 -7.16
C ALA A 865 37.79 41.82 -8.52
N ALA A 866 38.64 42.39 -9.39
CA ALA A 866 38.25 42.75 -10.75
C ALA A 866 37.98 41.51 -11.63
N THR A 867 38.79 40.45 -11.46
CA THR A 867 38.61 39.19 -12.19
C THR A 867 37.39 38.42 -11.67
N ALA A 868 37.13 38.42 -10.36
CA ALA A 868 35.91 37.84 -9.77
C ALA A 868 34.64 38.59 -10.22
N GLY A 869 34.70 39.92 -10.30
CA GLY A 869 33.58 40.73 -10.82
C GLY A 869 33.30 40.48 -12.31
N GLN A 870 34.33 40.22 -13.12
CA GLN A 870 34.17 39.85 -14.53
C GLN A 870 33.66 38.41 -14.72
N VAL A 871 34.11 37.46 -13.90
CA VAL A 871 33.57 36.09 -13.90
C VAL A 871 32.12 36.09 -13.43
N GLN A 872 31.76 36.92 -12.45
CA GLN A 872 30.40 37.03 -11.93
C GLN A 872 29.47 37.82 -12.88
N GLN A 873 30.00 38.80 -13.64
CA GLN A 873 29.27 39.44 -14.75
C GLN A 873 29.15 38.52 -15.98
N GLN A 874 30.15 37.69 -16.29
CA GLN A 874 30.04 36.67 -17.33
C GLN A 874 29.10 35.54 -16.93
N GLN A 875 29.07 35.13 -15.65
CA GLN A 875 28.09 34.21 -15.10
C GLN A 875 26.69 34.82 -15.11
N GLN A 876 26.51 36.09 -14.72
CA GLN A 876 25.21 36.78 -14.83
C GLN A 876 24.78 37.01 -16.29
N GLN A 877 25.71 37.25 -17.23
CA GLN A 877 25.39 37.32 -18.66
C GLN A 877 25.14 35.94 -19.28
N GLN A 878 25.69 34.86 -18.73
CA GLN A 878 25.34 33.47 -19.07
C GLN A 878 24.00 33.05 -18.45
N GLU A 879 23.68 33.48 -17.23
CA GLU A 879 22.40 33.26 -16.56
C GLU A 879 21.26 34.07 -17.19
N GLN A 880 21.56 35.24 -17.79
CA GLN A 880 20.59 36.04 -18.56
C GLN A 880 20.40 35.56 -20.01
N LYS A 881 21.24 34.67 -20.53
CA LYS A 881 20.86 33.85 -21.69
C LYS A 881 19.92 32.75 -21.21
N GLY A 882 18.71 33.18 -20.83
CA GLY A 882 17.58 32.27 -20.67
C GLY A 882 17.50 31.40 -21.92
N TRP A 883 17.49 30.09 -21.70
CA TRP A 883 17.43 29.09 -22.74
C TRP A 883 16.17 29.32 -23.59
N GLN A 884 16.32 29.97 -24.73
CA GLN A 884 15.36 29.85 -25.82
C GLN A 884 15.63 28.50 -26.48
N ILE A 885 15.19 27.43 -25.84
CA ILE A 885 15.08 26.12 -26.50
C ILE A 885 14.14 26.35 -27.67
N ALA A 886 14.65 26.17 -28.89
CA ALA A 886 13.85 26.37 -30.08
C ALA A 886 12.74 25.31 -30.07
N MET A 887 11.48 25.76 -29.97
CA MET A 887 10.33 24.87 -30.07
C MET A 887 10.42 24.06 -31.36
N PRO A 888 10.17 22.75 -31.32
CA PRO A 888 10.17 21.95 -32.54
C PRO A 888 9.08 22.48 -33.47
N ALA A 889 9.44 22.67 -34.75
CA ALA A 889 8.49 23.20 -35.74
C ALA A 889 7.33 22.24 -36.03
N ALA A 890 7.55 20.93 -35.84
CA ALA A 890 6.57 19.88 -36.07
C ALA A 890 6.77 18.68 -35.13
N ILE A 891 5.70 17.92 -34.91
CA ILE A 891 5.65 16.69 -34.10
C ILE A 891 5.32 15.48 -34.97
N ASP A 892 5.78 14.29 -34.59
CA ASP A 892 5.41 13.03 -35.23
C ASP A 892 4.22 12.36 -34.52
N PHE A 893 3.73 11.26 -35.12
CA PHE A 893 2.54 10.56 -34.61
C PHE A 893 2.78 9.90 -33.24
N ASP A 894 3.99 9.38 -32.98
CA ASP A 894 4.31 8.76 -31.68
C ASP A 894 4.36 9.80 -30.56
N THR A 895 4.95 10.97 -30.82
CA THR A 895 4.93 12.11 -29.89
C THR A 895 3.49 12.57 -29.64
N PHE A 896 2.66 12.66 -30.67
CA PHE A 896 1.24 13.00 -30.51
C PHE A 896 0.51 11.99 -29.60
N LEU A 897 0.65 10.68 -29.85
CA LEU A 897 0.02 9.65 -29.01
C LEU A 897 0.50 9.72 -27.57
N CYS A 898 1.82 9.90 -27.37
CA CYS A 898 2.41 10.06 -26.04
C CYS A 898 1.79 11.25 -25.29
N LEU A 899 1.67 12.41 -25.95
CA LEU A 899 1.05 13.60 -25.35
C LEU A 899 -0.44 13.37 -25.08
N PHE A 900 -1.16 12.75 -26.01
CA PHE A 900 -2.59 12.48 -25.88
C PHE A 900 -2.86 11.61 -24.66
N VAL A 901 -2.14 10.50 -24.51
CA VAL A 901 -2.27 9.57 -23.37
C VAL A 901 -1.90 10.24 -22.05
N ASN A 902 -0.83 11.02 -22.05
CA ASN A 902 -0.32 11.64 -20.83
C ASN A 902 -1.19 12.78 -20.31
N HIS A 903 -1.80 13.57 -21.19
CA HIS A 903 -2.62 14.72 -20.79
C HIS A 903 -4.13 14.42 -20.73
N ARG A 904 -4.64 13.42 -21.48
CA ARG A 904 -6.06 13.03 -21.41
C ARG A 904 -6.46 12.62 -19.98
N PRO A 905 -7.58 13.11 -19.45
CA PRO A 905 -8.07 12.69 -18.13
C PRO A 905 -8.40 11.19 -18.12
N VAL A 906 -8.04 10.51 -17.03
CA VAL A 906 -8.28 9.05 -16.86
C VAL A 906 -9.75 8.77 -16.54
N THR A 907 -10.37 9.64 -15.76
CA THR A 907 -11.79 9.56 -15.40
C THR A 907 -12.57 10.52 -16.28
N GLU A 908 -13.63 10.03 -16.91
CA GLU A 908 -14.61 10.89 -17.58
C GLU A 908 -15.29 11.83 -16.59
N VAL A 909 -15.81 12.95 -17.10
CA VAL A 909 -16.55 13.92 -16.29
C VAL A 909 -17.82 13.25 -15.78
N SER A 910 -17.92 13.03 -14.47
CA SER A 910 -19.07 12.36 -13.86
C SER A 910 -20.24 13.31 -13.63
N LEU A 911 -21.47 12.78 -13.61
CA LEU A 911 -22.66 13.55 -13.24
C LEU A 911 -22.51 14.27 -11.89
N GLN A 912 -21.85 13.64 -10.92
CA GLN A 912 -21.59 14.27 -9.61
C GLN A 912 -20.69 15.50 -9.70
N GLN A 913 -19.68 15.50 -10.57
CA GLN A 913 -18.83 16.67 -10.78
C GLN A 913 -19.62 17.81 -11.43
N ILE A 914 -20.53 17.49 -12.34
CA ILE A 914 -21.41 18.48 -12.98
C ILE A 914 -22.41 19.04 -11.96
N GLU A 915 -23.02 18.19 -11.13
CA GLU A 915 -23.88 18.61 -10.00
C GLU A 915 -23.12 19.54 -9.02
N GLN A 916 -21.87 19.21 -8.69
CA GLN A 916 -21.00 20.07 -7.86
C GLN A 916 -20.69 21.40 -8.55
N ALA A 917 -20.39 21.40 -9.86
CA ALA A 917 -20.14 22.61 -10.62
C ALA A 917 -21.35 23.55 -10.59
N PHE A 918 -22.55 23.03 -10.87
CA PHE A 918 -23.81 23.81 -10.79
C PHE A 918 -24.05 24.37 -9.38
N SER A 919 -23.74 23.59 -8.33
CA SER A 919 -23.81 24.06 -6.95
C SER A 919 -22.83 25.21 -6.67
N THR A 920 -21.58 25.12 -7.14
CA THR A 920 -20.57 26.18 -6.95
C THR A 920 -20.85 27.44 -7.75
N LEU A 921 -21.44 27.32 -8.95
CA LEU A 921 -21.79 28.45 -9.80
C LEU A 921 -23.07 29.18 -9.35
N GLY A 922 -23.71 28.72 -8.26
CA GLY A 922 -24.80 29.41 -7.60
C GLY A 922 -26.19 29.04 -8.10
N ALA A 923 -26.38 27.85 -8.67
CA ALA A 923 -27.71 27.30 -8.88
C ALA A 923 -28.40 27.15 -7.51
N GLY A 924 -29.63 27.65 -7.37
CA GLY A 924 -30.26 27.88 -6.05
C GLY A 924 -30.19 26.68 -5.11
N THR A 925 -29.81 26.92 -3.84
CA THR A 925 -29.46 25.90 -2.81
C THR A 925 -30.53 24.87 -2.47
N ALA A 926 -31.75 24.99 -3.01
CA ALA A 926 -32.85 24.06 -2.77
C ALA A 926 -33.23 23.20 -3.99
N ALA A 927 -32.81 23.54 -5.21
CA ALA A 927 -33.22 22.85 -6.44
C ALA A 927 -32.10 22.62 -7.48
N GLY A 928 -30.94 23.27 -7.36
CA GLY A 928 -29.83 23.07 -8.31
C GLY A 928 -30.11 23.56 -9.74
N VAL A 929 -31.08 24.46 -9.91
CA VAL A 929 -31.52 25.00 -11.22
C VAL A 929 -30.87 26.36 -11.51
N MET A 930 -30.45 26.58 -12.75
CA MET A 930 -29.89 27.83 -13.29
C MET A 930 -30.67 28.25 -14.55
N SER A 931 -30.85 29.56 -14.81
CA SER A 931 -31.44 30.00 -16.08
C SER A 931 -30.45 29.86 -17.24
N SER A 932 -30.95 29.55 -18.44
CA SER A 932 -30.11 29.41 -19.64
C SER A 932 -29.31 30.67 -19.96
N GLN A 933 -29.95 31.84 -19.83
CA GLN A 933 -29.27 33.14 -19.99
C GLN A 933 -28.09 33.31 -19.03
N ARG A 934 -28.27 32.91 -17.76
CA ARG A 934 -27.19 33.02 -16.77
C ARG A 934 -26.05 32.05 -17.05
N LEU A 935 -26.37 30.84 -17.51
CA LEU A 935 -25.36 29.86 -17.91
C LEU A 935 -24.55 30.36 -19.11
N LEU A 936 -25.20 30.90 -20.14
CA LEU A 936 -24.55 31.48 -21.32
C LEU A 936 -23.69 32.70 -20.94
N GLU A 937 -24.19 33.59 -20.08
CA GLU A 937 -23.39 34.69 -19.51
C GLU A 937 -22.14 34.19 -18.78
N LEU A 938 -22.27 33.14 -17.97
CA LEU A 938 -21.14 32.56 -17.22
C LEU A 938 -20.11 31.91 -18.15
N LEU A 939 -20.53 31.24 -19.23
CA LEU A 939 -19.61 30.67 -20.22
C LEU A 939 -18.89 31.74 -21.06
N GLN A 940 -19.50 32.91 -21.23
CA GLN A 940 -18.91 34.04 -21.96
C GLN A 940 -18.08 34.97 -21.07
N GLN A 941 -18.28 34.99 -19.75
CA GLN A 941 -17.66 35.96 -18.84
C GLN A 941 -16.84 35.34 -17.70
N GLY A 942 -17.06 34.06 -17.38
CA GLY A 942 -16.44 33.36 -16.26
C GLY A 942 -15.31 32.43 -16.69
N GLY A 943 -14.24 32.37 -15.90
CA GLY A 943 -13.13 31.44 -16.13
C GLY A 943 -12.44 31.65 -17.49
N GLU A 944 -12.34 30.57 -18.27
CA GLU A 944 -11.90 30.61 -19.67
C GLU A 944 -13.09 30.95 -20.57
N ALA A 945 -13.32 32.25 -20.76
CA ALA A 945 -14.44 32.77 -21.53
C ALA A 945 -14.39 32.29 -23.00
N MET A 946 -15.50 31.75 -23.47
CA MET A 946 -15.70 31.42 -24.89
C MET A 946 -16.19 32.66 -25.64
N SER A 947 -15.66 32.87 -26.85
CA SER A 947 -16.26 33.86 -27.75
C SER A 947 -17.67 33.43 -28.16
N GLN A 948 -18.50 34.41 -28.55
CA GLN A 948 -19.87 34.10 -28.98
C GLN A 948 -19.90 33.14 -30.17
N GLU A 949 -18.96 33.26 -31.10
CA GLU A 949 -18.85 32.39 -32.27
C GLU A 949 -18.44 30.96 -31.88
N GLU A 950 -17.46 30.80 -30.96
CA GLU A 950 -17.04 29.49 -30.46
C GLU A 950 -18.15 28.80 -29.68
N LEU A 951 -18.87 29.54 -28.82
CA LEU A 951 -19.97 29.00 -28.04
C LEU A 951 -21.10 28.48 -28.96
N LEU A 952 -21.44 29.24 -30.00
CA LEU A 952 -22.45 28.84 -30.97
C LEU A 952 -22.03 27.58 -31.75
N GLN A 953 -20.77 27.49 -32.18
CA GLN A 953 -20.26 26.30 -32.87
C GLN A 953 -20.28 25.05 -31.98
N VAL A 954 -19.88 25.18 -30.72
CA VAL A 954 -19.88 24.07 -29.76
C VAL A 954 -21.31 23.62 -29.47
N LEU A 955 -22.23 24.54 -29.21
CA LEU A 955 -23.63 24.20 -28.97
C LEU A 955 -24.29 23.58 -30.21
N GLN A 956 -23.97 24.06 -31.41
CA GLN A 956 -24.44 23.47 -32.65
C GLN A 956 -23.91 22.04 -32.84
N ALA A 957 -22.63 21.79 -32.52
CA ALA A 957 -22.04 20.46 -32.60
C ALA A 957 -22.65 19.47 -31.58
N LEU A 958 -22.95 19.94 -30.37
CA LEU A 958 -23.51 19.11 -29.30
C LEU A 958 -25.01 18.81 -29.49
N THR A 959 -25.79 19.80 -29.90
CA THR A 959 -27.26 19.69 -29.99
C THR A 959 -27.78 19.35 -31.39
N GLY A 960 -26.96 19.55 -32.43
CA GLY A 960 -27.35 19.40 -33.83
C GLY A 960 -28.43 20.39 -34.31
N ALA A 961 -28.77 21.41 -33.51
CA ALA A 961 -29.82 22.36 -33.82
C ALA A 961 -29.35 23.48 -34.77
N GLU A 962 -30.20 23.88 -35.72
CA GLU A 962 -29.95 25.04 -36.60
C GLU A 962 -29.93 26.36 -35.81
N GLN A 963 -30.64 26.42 -34.68
CA GLN A 963 -30.62 27.52 -33.71
C GLN A 963 -30.20 27.01 -32.33
N PRO A 964 -28.89 27.01 -32.02
CA PRO A 964 -28.35 26.37 -30.82
C PRO A 964 -28.75 27.05 -29.50
N GLU A 965 -29.15 28.32 -29.52
CA GLU A 965 -29.58 29.07 -28.33
C GLU A 965 -30.97 28.62 -27.82
N ASP A 966 -31.84 28.17 -28.72
CA ASP A 966 -33.20 27.69 -28.42
C ASP A 966 -33.23 26.20 -28.03
N ALA A 967 -32.11 25.50 -28.21
CA ALA A 967 -31.97 24.08 -27.86
C ALA A 967 -31.75 23.84 -26.36
N ILE A 968 -31.43 24.90 -25.59
CA ILE A 968 -31.23 24.81 -24.14
C ILE A 968 -32.54 25.20 -23.43
N PRO A 969 -33.09 24.37 -22.52
CA PRO A 969 -34.26 24.72 -21.73
C PRO A 969 -34.11 26.04 -20.96
N GLU A 970 -35.20 26.80 -20.80
CA GLU A 970 -35.19 28.11 -20.09
C GLU A 970 -34.60 28.00 -18.66
N TYR A 971 -34.82 26.85 -18.03
CA TYR A 971 -34.25 26.47 -16.74
C TYR A 971 -33.55 25.13 -16.86
N VAL A 972 -32.28 25.09 -16.45
CA VAL A 972 -31.39 23.93 -16.60
C VAL A 972 -30.94 23.46 -15.22
N ASP A 973 -31.20 22.20 -14.91
CA ASP A 973 -30.53 21.50 -13.83
C ASP A 973 -29.38 20.63 -14.37
N ALA A 974 -28.50 20.14 -13.48
CA ALA A 974 -27.35 19.35 -13.89
C ALA A 974 -27.72 18.08 -14.68
N ARG A 975 -28.87 17.46 -14.40
CA ARG A 975 -29.30 16.21 -15.03
C ARG A 975 -29.89 16.44 -16.42
N THR A 976 -30.72 17.46 -16.57
CA THR A 976 -31.23 17.95 -17.84
C THR A 976 -30.08 18.42 -18.73
N PHE A 977 -29.10 19.14 -18.18
CA PHE A 977 -27.90 19.53 -18.93
C PHE A 977 -27.12 18.32 -19.46
N THR A 978 -26.90 17.30 -18.61
CA THR A 978 -26.22 16.09 -19.06
C THR A 978 -26.97 15.31 -20.13
N ALA A 979 -28.30 15.19 -19.98
CA ALA A 979 -29.10 14.36 -20.87
C ALA A 979 -29.42 15.05 -22.21
N GLU A 980 -29.77 16.33 -22.18
CA GLU A 980 -30.29 17.05 -23.36
C GLU A 980 -29.23 17.86 -24.10
N VAL A 981 -28.16 18.31 -23.41
CA VAL A 981 -27.11 19.14 -24.03
C VAL A 981 -25.83 18.35 -24.25
N LEU A 982 -25.37 17.57 -23.27
CA LEU A 982 -24.14 16.77 -23.40
C LEU A 982 -24.38 15.37 -24.01
N GLY A 983 -25.65 14.95 -24.11
CA GLY A 983 -26.01 13.66 -24.71
C GLY A 983 -25.60 12.42 -23.91
N PHE A 984 -25.31 12.56 -22.60
CA PHE A 984 -25.08 11.41 -21.73
C PHE A 984 -26.41 10.68 -21.50
N ALA A 985 -26.55 9.46 -22.03
CA ALA A 985 -27.70 8.61 -21.70
C ALA A 985 -27.65 8.27 -20.21
N GLY A 986 -28.76 8.55 -19.49
CA GLY A 986 -28.87 8.40 -18.03
C GLY A 986 -28.80 6.97 -17.50
#